data_AF-A0A944CBX8-F1
#
_entry.id   AF-A0A944CBX8-F1
#
_cell.length_a   1.000
_cell.length_b   1.000
_cell.length_c   1.000
_cell.angle_alpha   90.00
_cell.angle_beta   90.00
_cell.angle_gamma   90.00
#
_symmetry.space_group_name_H-M   'P 1'
#
loop_
_entity.id
_entity.type
_entity.pdbx_description
1 polymer ?
#
loop_
_entity_poly.entity_id
_entity_poly.type
_entity_poly.pdbx_seq_one_letter_code
_entity_poly.pdbx_strand_id
1 'polypeptide(L)'
;MKYFEAFGEGGFHSAFMTTYAFGSLAFEDIPFPKLRGAGCRNITVLADRAMVNQAFSEFGPPRFAGTSYHLVKADAPGAFHSKITMMIGEAKGRLIVGSANLTALGLGGNKEQIASISYSQDAPENAKFFISALGYLRRYVPQDDQWFPVSLQRAMRSASWLRNDDFDHAFDVNGTADLNLLFDRPDINFLDQIVASIGNDPIERLVVISPYWDTRLEGLARLRAAFVNPITDVLIQSDTNGFPSRALLGLSDTSLFDVSSHAESRFLHAKLIIAHGQRWDHVISGSMNCTFPALMGPMVHGNAEAGIYKRVARGVALETLGLADYQDARVEGAQLADLQQSFEETKAAEPTIDGGTLILQSGKLSWTAPASLPAAPATIHFYDRDGLDLAKKEVEDRSAHYAILPDAQRPKYGIVTFADGAMSAPVQIVDLDCLAVTTLPAQRGRKRRLMDTLLETINEDLVLIETLNQLEALEEKDCASRLDPTQRAKPQAADAAPPVYEVLSYDDFIRARTHANGQGKSFGLYLNSSNDSAASLISACLNQMIGLVGPDLRGMEDQDINALGAIDFRNTEPQSADDSGSGDAYADSVPQSRMLSERSHATAKKFQEAVTAFESRCKALVGMKITTSEMVRLRVLMQIVLSHAQPIEGSFSLSQILPVYTAEGHDWPRLIGRLLLQHFGATRALQNLTVEPDESEQQRVLEYLALSNWAAKAAHAAVSTNKKAHSLRVPLERLITTLTEQTQAILSVVEDDCAYFNEITGKLDVRFKDRLRL
;
A
#
# COMPACT_ATOMS: atom_id res chain seq x y z
N MET A 1 14.81 0.89 24.51
CA MET A 1 14.28 1.45 23.25
C MET A 1 12.84 1.85 23.51
N LYS A 2 12.46 3.09 23.23
CA LYS A 2 11.04 3.50 23.29
C LYS A 2 10.32 2.94 22.06
N TYR A 3 9.06 2.52 22.20
CA TYR A 3 8.33 1.85 21.10
C TYR A 3 8.34 2.66 19.80
N PHE A 4 8.12 3.98 19.90
CA PHE A 4 8.11 4.86 18.73
C PHE A 4 9.47 5.07 18.05
N GLU A 5 10.59 4.76 18.71
CA GLU A 5 11.93 4.87 18.11
C GLU A 5 12.15 3.78 17.05
N ALA A 6 11.49 2.63 17.21
CA ALA A 6 11.61 1.53 16.26
C ALA A 6 11.12 1.92 14.85
N PHE A 7 10.12 2.80 14.75
CA PHE A 7 9.57 3.24 13.47
C PHE A 7 10.51 4.12 12.64
N GLY A 8 11.51 4.74 13.27
CA GLY A 8 12.51 5.57 12.58
C GLY A 8 13.74 4.79 12.10
N GLU A 9 13.79 3.49 12.34
CA GLU A 9 14.93 2.66 11.94
C GLU A 9 14.94 2.45 10.41
N GLY A 10 16.08 2.75 9.79
CA GLY A 10 16.27 2.58 8.35
C GLY A 10 16.43 1.12 7.90
N GLY A 11 16.26 0.90 6.60
CA GLY A 11 16.49 -0.38 5.92
C GLY A 11 15.27 -1.29 5.83
N PHE A 12 14.08 -0.79 6.16
CA PHE A 12 12.80 -1.45 5.93
C PHE A 12 12.07 -0.78 4.76
N HIS A 13 11.48 -1.58 3.86
CA HIS A 13 10.67 -1.09 2.74
C HIS A 13 9.17 -1.29 2.99
N SER A 14 8.80 -2.24 3.85
CA SER A 14 7.40 -2.59 4.15
C SER A 14 7.15 -2.69 5.66
N ALA A 15 5.96 -2.31 6.10
CA ALA A 15 5.50 -2.48 7.47
C ALA A 15 4.05 -3.00 7.50
N PHE A 16 3.82 -4.07 8.26
CA PHE A 16 2.49 -4.61 8.54
C PHE A 16 2.24 -4.52 10.05
N MET A 17 1.14 -3.89 10.43
CA MET A 17 0.84 -3.62 11.82
C MET A 17 -0.57 -4.08 12.18
N THR A 18 -0.78 -4.49 13.43
CA THR A 18 -2.11 -4.74 14.00
C THR A 18 -2.32 -3.89 15.24
N THR A 19 -3.56 -3.49 15.47
CA THR A 19 -3.97 -2.76 16.67
C THR A 19 -5.43 -3.03 17.00
N TYR A 20 -5.82 -2.89 18.26
CA TYR A 20 -7.25 -2.90 18.61
C TYR A 20 -7.85 -1.53 18.34
N ALA A 21 -7.41 -0.53 19.09
CA ALA A 21 -7.79 0.86 18.87
C ALA A 21 -6.82 1.53 17.90
N PHE A 22 -7.34 2.21 16.88
CA PHE A 22 -6.56 2.99 15.92
C PHE A 22 -6.78 4.49 16.16
N GLY A 23 -5.73 5.21 16.55
CA GLY A 23 -5.80 6.66 16.71
C GLY A 23 -5.29 7.34 15.46
N SER A 24 -6.20 7.83 14.60
CA SER A 24 -5.89 8.45 13.30
C SER A 24 -4.75 9.49 13.40
N LEU A 25 -4.93 10.51 14.23
CA LEU A 25 -3.93 11.56 14.44
C LEU A 25 -2.62 11.01 15.02
N ALA A 26 -2.70 10.16 16.05
CA ALA A 26 -1.51 9.62 16.69
C ALA A 26 -0.66 8.77 15.73
N PHE A 27 -1.30 8.01 14.84
CA PHE A 27 -0.61 7.24 13.82
C PHE A 27 0.03 8.13 12.74
N GLU A 28 -0.71 9.12 12.25
CA GLU A 28 -0.27 10.03 11.19
C GLU A 28 0.77 11.06 11.66
N ASP A 29 0.85 11.37 12.96
CA ASP A 29 1.81 12.30 13.53
C ASP A 29 3.12 11.63 13.98
N ILE A 30 3.10 10.34 14.36
CA ILE A 30 4.24 9.67 15.00
C ILE A 30 4.77 8.47 14.20
N PRO A 31 4.12 7.29 14.12
CA PRO A 31 4.61 6.15 13.33
C PRO A 31 4.77 6.46 11.85
N PHE A 32 3.75 7.06 11.22
CA PHE A 32 3.68 7.19 9.76
C PHE A 32 4.80 8.07 9.18
N PRO A 33 5.07 9.29 9.69
CA PRO A 33 6.17 10.12 9.18
C PRO A 33 7.53 9.48 9.43
N LYS A 34 7.71 8.81 10.58
CA LYS A 34 8.96 8.09 10.91
C LYS A 34 9.24 6.94 9.95
N LEU A 35 8.23 6.11 9.67
CA LEU A 35 8.33 5.00 8.71
C LEU A 35 8.65 5.53 7.30
N ARG A 36 7.90 6.53 6.82
CA ARG A 36 8.13 7.09 5.48
C ARG A 36 9.47 7.80 5.37
N GLY A 37 9.86 8.57 6.39
CA GLY A 37 11.16 9.23 6.49
C GLY A 37 12.34 8.25 6.48
N ALA A 38 12.17 7.07 7.09
CA ALA A 38 13.13 5.98 7.04
C ALA A 38 13.17 5.21 5.69
N GLY A 39 12.22 5.50 4.79
CA GLY A 39 12.08 4.86 3.48
C GLY A 39 11.08 3.71 3.41
N CYS A 40 10.38 3.40 4.50
CA CYS A 40 9.33 2.39 4.56
C CYS A 40 8.01 2.98 4.04
N ARG A 41 7.68 2.70 2.77
CA ARG A 41 6.51 3.27 2.07
C ARG A 41 5.36 2.29 1.90
N ASN A 42 5.62 0.98 1.93
CA ASN A 42 4.57 -0.04 1.84
C ASN A 42 4.02 -0.37 3.22
N ILE A 43 3.09 0.45 3.70
CA ILE A 43 2.54 0.39 5.05
C ILE A 43 1.10 -0.15 5.02
N THR A 44 0.81 -1.14 5.86
CA THR A 44 -0.54 -1.70 6.03
C THR A 44 -0.85 -1.90 7.52
N VAL A 45 -2.00 -1.38 7.97
CA VAL A 45 -2.48 -1.49 9.35
C VAL A 45 -3.79 -2.28 9.34
N LEU A 46 -3.90 -3.29 10.20
CA LEU A 46 -5.15 -3.99 10.49
C LEU A 46 -5.65 -3.49 11.85
N ALA A 47 -6.88 -3.02 11.92
CA ALA A 47 -7.49 -2.54 13.15
C ALA A 47 -8.89 -3.10 13.34
N ASP A 48 -9.34 -3.23 14.58
CA ASP A 48 -10.69 -3.71 14.90
C ASP A 48 -11.75 -2.80 14.23
N ARG A 49 -12.66 -3.41 13.47
CA ARG A 49 -13.67 -2.69 12.70
C ARG A 49 -14.51 -1.75 13.57
N ALA A 50 -14.98 -2.22 14.73
CA ALA A 50 -15.84 -1.43 15.60
C ALA A 50 -15.06 -0.25 16.17
N MET A 51 -13.80 -0.47 16.57
CA MET A 51 -12.95 0.60 17.08
C MET A 51 -12.54 1.63 16.03
N VAL A 52 -12.34 1.22 14.77
CA VAL A 52 -12.10 2.15 13.66
C VAL A 52 -13.35 2.99 13.41
N ASN A 53 -14.54 2.38 13.36
CA ASN A 53 -15.79 3.09 13.15
C ASN A 53 -16.08 4.09 14.28
N GLN A 54 -15.78 3.71 15.52
CA GLN A 54 -15.86 4.61 16.67
C GLN A 54 -14.87 5.77 16.55
N ALA A 55 -13.59 5.49 16.29
CA ALA A 55 -12.57 6.52 16.15
C ALA A 55 -12.90 7.52 15.04
N PHE A 56 -13.43 7.05 13.91
CA PHE A 56 -13.77 7.92 12.78
C PHE A 56 -15.02 8.76 13.06
N SER A 57 -15.98 8.20 13.79
CA SER A 57 -17.17 8.95 14.22
C SER A 57 -16.82 10.06 15.23
N GLU A 58 -15.90 9.78 16.15
CA GLU A 58 -15.53 10.72 17.23
C GLU A 58 -14.50 11.77 16.80
N PHE A 59 -13.49 11.37 16.03
CA PHE A 59 -12.33 12.22 15.72
C PHE A 59 -12.14 12.50 14.23
N GLY A 60 -12.98 11.92 13.37
CA GLY A 60 -12.83 11.99 11.92
C GLY A 60 -11.88 10.92 11.35
N PRO A 61 -11.99 10.65 10.04
CA PRO A 61 -11.08 9.72 9.36
C PRO A 61 -9.66 10.31 9.21
N PRO A 62 -8.63 9.45 9.10
CA PRO A 62 -7.25 9.84 8.79
C PRO A 62 -7.13 10.49 7.41
N ARG A 63 -6.11 11.34 7.23
CA ARG A 63 -5.91 12.14 6.00
C ARG A 63 -5.27 11.34 4.86
N PHE A 64 -4.42 10.37 5.19
CA PHE A 64 -3.55 9.65 4.25
C PHE A 64 -3.92 8.17 4.09
N ALA A 65 -4.83 7.65 4.91
CA ALA A 65 -5.28 6.28 4.77
C ALA A 65 -6.03 6.10 3.44
N GLY A 66 -5.71 5.03 2.72
CA GLY A 66 -6.36 4.68 1.46
C GLY A 66 -5.69 5.33 0.26
N THR A 67 -4.73 6.24 0.46
CA THR A 67 -3.92 6.83 -0.60
C THR A 67 -2.43 6.70 -0.38
N SER A 68 -1.94 6.76 0.86
CA SER A 68 -0.51 6.71 1.20
C SER A 68 -0.13 5.58 2.18
N TYR A 69 -1.11 4.98 2.86
CA TYR A 69 -1.00 3.70 3.55
C TYR A 69 -2.35 2.98 3.53
N HIS A 70 -2.36 1.66 3.71
CA HIS A 70 -3.60 0.88 3.73
C HIS A 70 -4.08 0.64 5.16
N LEU A 71 -5.36 0.88 5.42
CA LEU A 71 -6.02 0.57 6.70
C LEU A 71 -7.13 -0.45 6.44
N VAL A 72 -6.97 -1.62 7.03
CA VAL A 72 -7.91 -2.75 6.94
C VAL A 72 -8.76 -2.78 8.20
N LYS A 73 -10.08 -2.79 8.03
CA LYS A 73 -11.04 -3.06 9.11
C LYS A 73 -11.16 -4.57 9.30
N ALA A 74 -10.46 -5.11 10.29
CA ALA A 74 -10.45 -6.54 10.63
C ALA A 74 -11.65 -6.91 11.51
N ASP A 75 -12.19 -8.10 11.27
CA ASP A 75 -13.24 -8.72 12.09
C ASP A 75 -12.69 -9.93 12.85
N ALA A 76 -13.13 -10.09 14.09
CA ALA A 76 -12.99 -11.32 14.85
C ALA A 76 -14.35 -11.72 15.45
N PRO A 77 -14.53 -12.98 15.90
CA PRO A 77 -15.75 -13.38 16.61
C PRO A 77 -16.02 -12.55 17.87
N GLY A 78 -14.96 -12.22 18.62
CA GLY A 78 -14.93 -11.18 19.66
C GLY A 78 -14.20 -9.93 19.17
N ALA A 79 -13.33 -9.35 19.99
CA ALA A 79 -12.52 -8.20 19.57
C ALA A 79 -11.29 -8.64 18.76
N PHE A 80 -10.95 -7.91 17.69
CA PHE A 80 -9.63 -8.03 17.06
C PHE A 80 -8.59 -7.28 17.89
N HIS A 81 -7.96 -7.99 18.83
CA HIS A 81 -7.20 -7.36 19.91
C HIS A 81 -5.67 -7.47 19.76
N SER A 82 -5.19 -8.15 18.72
CA SER A 82 -3.75 -8.30 18.47
C SER A 82 -3.01 -6.98 18.24
N LYS A 83 -1.76 -6.93 18.69
CA LYS A 83 -0.86 -5.78 18.54
C LYS A 83 0.53 -6.23 18.12
N ILE A 84 0.75 -6.21 16.82
CA ILE A 84 1.95 -6.65 16.14
C ILE A 84 2.48 -5.50 15.31
N THR A 85 3.78 -5.26 15.31
CA THR A 85 4.47 -4.40 14.33
C THR A 85 5.54 -5.22 13.64
N MET A 86 5.39 -5.46 12.35
CA MET A 86 6.33 -6.21 11.54
C MET A 86 6.90 -5.31 10.44
N MET A 87 8.19 -5.00 10.53
CA MET A 87 8.94 -4.23 9.54
C MET A 87 9.88 -5.15 8.76
N ILE A 88 9.85 -5.04 7.44
CA ILE A 88 10.48 -5.96 6.50
C ILE A 88 11.42 -5.18 5.59
N GLY A 89 12.65 -5.65 5.49
CA GLY A 89 13.69 -5.18 4.60
C GLY A 89 14.28 -6.33 3.80
N GLU A 90 15.13 -5.99 2.83
CA GLU A 90 15.76 -6.96 1.92
C GLU A 90 16.62 -7.99 2.67
N ALA A 91 17.44 -7.54 3.62
CA ALA A 91 18.36 -8.39 4.39
C ALA A 91 18.14 -8.31 5.92
N LYS A 92 17.04 -7.68 6.37
CA LYS A 92 16.72 -7.50 7.79
C LYS A 92 15.22 -7.47 8.04
N GLY A 93 14.82 -7.80 9.26
CA GLY A 93 13.43 -7.73 9.71
C GLY A 93 13.36 -7.35 11.17
N ARG A 94 12.28 -6.67 11.58
CA ARG A 94 11.94 -6.45 12.99
C ARG A 94 10.48 -6.81 13.23
N LEU A 95 10.23 -7.77 14.11
CA LEU A 95 8.92 -8.16 14.57
C LEU A 95 8.77 -7.71 16.03
N ILE A 96 7.70 -6.99 16.33
CA ILE A 96 7.36 -6.52 17.66
C ILE A 96 5.98 -7.05 18.01
N VAL A 97 5.83 -7.65 19.19
CA VAL A 97 4.55 -8.11 19.74
C VAL A 97 4.41 -7.52 21.14
N GLY A 98 3.24 -6.96 21.48
CA GLY A 98 3.10 -6.30 22.78
C GLY A 98 1.68 -5.90 23.14
N SER A 99 1.57 -4.98 24.11
CA SER A 99 0.30 -4.48 24.66
C SER A 99 -0.12 -3.10 24.14
N ALA A 100 0.74 -2.42 23.40
CA ALA A 100 0.54 -1.06 22.91
C ALA A 100 -0.37 -0.99 21.67
N ASN A 101 -1.46 -0.22 21.76
CA ASN A 101 -2.24 0.19 20.59
C ASN A 101 -1.52 1.32 19.82
N LEU A 102 -1.85 1.49 18.54
CA LEU A 102 -1.44 2.64 17.73
C LEU A 102 -2.28 3.89 18.05
N THR A 103 -2.22 4.34 19.31
CA THR A 103 -2.86 5.54 19.83
C THR A 103 -1.83 6.40 20.58
N ALA A 104 -2.13 7.67 20.87
CA ALA A 104 -1.20 8.54 21.61
C ALA A 104 -0.82 7.94 22.98
N LEU A 105 -1.82 7.39 23.69
CA LEU A 105 -1.61 6.69 24.95
C LEU A 105 -0.77 5.41 24.76
N GLY A 106 -1.05 4.58 23.76
CA GLY A 106 -0.27 3.35 23.54
C GLY A 106 1.18 3.61 23.10
N LEU A 107 1.43 4.67 22.33
CA LEU A 107 2.76 4.98 21.80
C LEU A 107 3.70 5.63 22.82
N GLY A 108 3.15 6.42 23.76
CA GLY A 108 3.96 7.19 24.71
C GLY A 108 3.35 7.42 26.09
N GLY A 109 2.02 7.34 26.23
CA GLY A 109 1.33 7.59 27.51
C GLY A 109 1.43 6.43 28.50
N ASN A 110 0.95 5.26 28.13
CA ASN A 110 0.80 4.09 29.00
C ASN A 110 2.13 3.36 29.25
N LYS A 111 2.27 2.73 30.42
CA LYS A 111 3.35 1.77 30.68
C LYS A 111 3.00 0.43 30.02
N GLU A 112 3.39 0.33 28.75
CA GLU A 112 3.19 -0.83 27.88
C GLU A 112 4.41 -1.76 27.90
N GLN A 113 4.20 -3.02 27.52
CA GLN A 113 5.26 -4.00 27.32
C GLN A 113 5.31 -4.44 25.85
N ILE A 114 6.53 -4.55 25.32
CA ILE A 114 6.79 -5.05 23.96
C ILE A 114 7.94 -6.05 23.99
N ALA A 115 7.87 -7.05 23.13
CA ALA A 115 8.97 -7.94 22.79
C ALA A 115 9.38 -7.70 21.34
N SER A 116 10.69 -7.65 21.07
CA SER A 116 11.23 -7.43 19.72
C SER A 116 12.11 -8.60 19.30
N ILE A 117 11.80 -9.18 18.15
CA ILE A 117 12.58 -10.22 17.47
C ILE A 117 13.17 -9.59 16.21
N SER A 118 14.47 -9.78 15.98
CA SER A 118 15.16 -9.26 14.80
C SER A 118 15.58 -10.40 13.89
N TYR A 119 15.37 -10.22 12.59
CA TYR A 119 15.95 -11.05 11.55
C TYR A 119 17.16 -10.34 10.94
N SER A 120 18.24 -11.08 10.74
CA SER A 120 19.39 -10.72 9.92
C SER A 120 19.95 -11.99 9.27
N GLN A 121 20.86 -11.83 8.31
CA GLN A 121 21.56 -12.96 7.70
C GLN A 121 22.38 -13.79 8.70
N ASP A 122 22.76 -13.21 9.84
CA ASP A 122 23.48 -13.89 10.92
C ASP A 122 22.56 -14.72 11.84
N ALA A 123 21.25 -14.50 11.79
CA ALA A 123 20.24 -15.21 12.56
C ALA A 123 19.04 -15.62 11.67
N PRO A 124 19.27 -16.44 10.62
CA PRO A 124 18.26 -16.77 9.63
C PRO A 124 17.08 -17.57 10.21
N GLU A 125 17.29 -18.31 11.30
CA GLU A 125 16.26 -19.08 12.01
C GLU A 125 15.11 -18.22 12.55
N ASN A 126 15.32 -16.92 12.73
CA ASN A 126 14.28 -15.99 13.17
C ASN A 126 13.23 -15.70 12.09
N ALA A 127 13.49 -16.04 10.81
CA ALA A 127 12.54 -15.85 9.72
C ALA A 127 11.20 -16.56 9.98
N LYS A 128 11.20 -17.71 10.67
CA LYS A 128 9.98 -18.46 11.03
C LYS A 128 8.96 -17.64 11.81
N PHE A 129 9.44 -16.72 12.66
CA PHE A 129 8.57 -15.85 13.45
C PHE A 129 7.81 -14.86 12.56
N PHE A 130 8.46 -14.34 11.52
CA PHE A 130 7.84 -13.44 10.54
C PHE A 130 6.85 -14.19 9.65
N ILE A 131 7.20 -15.39 9.19
CA ILE A 131 6.30 -16.25 8.40
C ILE A 131 5.04 -16.59 9.21
N SER A 132 5.19 -16.93 10.49
CA SER A 132 4.05 -17.19 11.38
C SER A 132 3.20 -15.93 11.59
N ALA A 133 3.81 -14.76 11.76
CA ALA A 133 3.08 -13.49 11.88
C ALA A 133 2.33 -13.14 10.58
N LEU A 134 2.93 -13.37 9.41
CA LEU A 134 2.26 -13.23 8.12
C LEU A 134 1.05 -14.16 7.97
N GLY A 135 1.21 -15.42 8.35
CA GLY A 135 0.11 -16.39 8.37
C GLY A 135 -1.04 -15.95 9.26
N TYR A 136 -0.73 -15.36 10.42
CA TYR A 136 -1.71 -14.77 11.32
C TYR A 136 -2.45 -13.59 10.68
N LEU A 137 -1.71 -12.61 10.14
CA LEU A 137 -2.31 -11.43 9.48
C LEU A 137 -3.30 -11.83 8.38
N ARG A 138 -2.91 -12.79 7.52
CA ARG A 138 -3.74 -13.25 6.39
C ARG A 138 -5.09 -13.82 6.81
N ARG A 139 -5.24 -14.31 8.05
CA ARG A 139 -6.53 -14.83 8.56
C ARG A 139 -7.56 -13.73 8.77
N TYR A 140 -7.10 -12.53 9.11
CA TYR A 140 -7.94 -11.41 9.55
C TYR A 140 -8.16 -10.35 8.47
N VAL A 141 -7.51 -10.50 7.32
CA VAL A 141 -7.77 -9.67 6.14
C VAL A 141 -9.06 -10.14 5.48
N PRO A 142 -10.02 -9.25 5.20
CA PRO A 142 -11.23 -9.57 4.44
C PRO A 142 -10.89 -10.21 3.09
N GLN A 143 -11.65 -11.22 2.66
CA GLN A 143 -11.37 -11.96 1.41
C GLN A 143 -11.49 -11.07 0.16
N ASP A 144 -12.28 -10.01 0.25
CA ASP A 144 -12.52 -9.01 -0.78
C ASP A 144 -11.56 -7.81 -0.70
N ASP A 145 -10.60 -7.79 0.24
CA ASP A 145 -9.58 -6.75 0.29
C ASP A 145 -8.65 -6.84 -0.92
N GLN A 146 -8.71 -5.80 -1.75
CA GLN A 146 -8.00 -5.75 -3.03
C GLN A 146 -6.53 -5.34 -2.91
N TRP A 147 -6.15 -4.65 -1.82
CA TRP A 147 -4.83 -4.01 -1.72
C TRP A 147 -3.83 -4.82 -0.89
N PHE A 148 -4.27 -5.49 0.17
CA PHE A 148 -3.40 -6.28 1.05
C PHE A 148 -2.59 -7.34 0.28
N PRO A 149 -3.16 -8.13 -0.66
CA PRO A 149 -2.38 -9.07 -1.46
C PRO A 149 -1.23 -8.41 -2.24
N VAL A 150 -1.48 -7.22 -2.79
CA VAL A 150 -0.49 -6.41 -3.52
C VAL A 150 0.63 -5.96 -2.59
N SER A 151 0.26 -5.38 -1.45
CA SER A 151 1.20 -4.93 -0.41
C SER A 151 2.09 -6.09 0.08
N LEU A 152 1.48 -7.25 0.36
CA LEU A 152 2.19 -8.45 0.80
C LEU A 152 3.17 -8.94 -0.26
N GLN A 153 2.72 -9.05 -1.51
CA GLN A 153 3.59 -9.50 -2.59
C GLN A 153 4.75 -8.54 -2.82
N ARG A 154 4.54 -7.22 -2.73
CA ARG A 154 5.62 -6.22 -2.77
C ARG A 154 6.66 -6.46 -1.67
N ALA A 155 6.22 -6.75 -0.46
CA ALA A 155 7.13 -7.07 0.64
C ALA A 155 7.95 -8.36 0.34
N MET A 156 7.28 -9.43 -0.10
CA MET A 156 7.92 -10.70 -0.43
C MET A 156 8.83 -10.63 -1.66
N ARG A 157 8.60 -9.68 -2.58
CA ARG A 157 9.42 -9.45 -3.78
C ARG A 157 10.86 -9.09 -3.40
N SER A 158 11.03 -8.22 -2.43
CA SER A 158 12.34 -7.71 -1.99
C SER A 158 12.95 -8.50 -0.83
N ALA A 159 12.13 -9.21 -0.04
CA ALA A 159 12.57 -10.02 1.09
C ALA A 159 12.54 -11.52 0.75
N SER A 160 13.57 -12.01 0.05
CA SER A 160 13.66 -13.43 -0.35
C SER A 160 13.66 -14.40 0.82
N TRP A 161 14.13 -13.97 1.99
CA TRP A 161 14.16 -14.75 3.24
C TRP A 161 12.79 -15.11 3.79
N LEU A 162 11.71 -14.46 3.33
CA LEU A 162 10.33 -14.81 3.67
C LEU A 162 9.72 -15.90 2.77
N ARG A 163 10.45 -16.33 1.73
CA ARG A 163 9.97 -17.34 0.76
C ARG A 163 10.43 -18.76 1.06
N ASN A 164 11.21 -18.94 2.12
CA ASN A 164 11.74 -20.25 2.45
C ASN A 164 10.71 -21.02 3.30
N ASP A 165 10.24 -22.13 2.77
CA ASP A 165 9.26 -23.01 3.42
C ASP A 165 9.93 -24.05 4.35
N ASP A 166 11.27 -24.14 4.36
CA ASP A 166 12.03 -25.13 5.14
C ASP A 166 12.18 -24.78 6.63
N PHE A 167 11.44 -23.78 7.13
CA PHE A 167 11.55 -23.36 8.52
C PHE A 167 10.56 -24.09 9.43
N ASP A 168 11.05 -24.54 10.60
CA ASP A 168 10.21 -25.06 11.67
C ASP A 168 9.12 -24.06 12.10
N HIS A 169 7.99 -24.59 12.57
CA HIS A 169 6.91 -23.77 13.11
C HIS A 169 7.39 -22.89 14.29
N ALA A 170 6.99 -21.62 14.30
CA ALA A 170 7.28 -20.66 15.37
C ALA A 170 6.60 -20.99 16.72
N PHE A 171 5.85 -22.08 16.76
CA PHE A 171 5.15 -22.58 17.92
C PHE A 171 5.47 -24.07 18.07
N ASP A 172 6.31 -24.40 19.05
CA ASP A 172 6.61 -25.76 19.44
C ASP A 172 5.60 -26.26 20.47
N VAL A 173 4.84 -27.28 20.10
CA VAL A 173 3.82 -27.93 20.95
C VAL A 173 4.47 -28.84 22.01
N ASN A 174 5.73 -29.21 21.85
CA ASN A 174 6.42 -30.14 22.75
C ASN A 174 6.97 -29.47 24.03
N GLY A 175 6.82 -28.15 24.18
CA GLY A 175 7.30 -27.40 25.34
C GLY A 175 8.82 -27.34 25.46
N THR A 176 9.55 -27.57 24.36
CA THR A 176 11.02 -27.61 24.36
C THR A 176 11.65 -26.30 23.90
N ALA A 177 10.91 -25.44 23.19
CA ALA A 177 11.39 -24.13 22.75
C ALA A 177 11.57 -23.12 23.92
N ASP A 178 12.61 -22.28 23.81
CA ASP A 178 12.80 -21.13 24.71
C ASP A 178 11.92 -19.94 24.34
N LEU A 179 11.41 -19.89 23.10
CA LEU A 179 10.64 -18.79 22.54
C LEU A 179 9.53 -19.33 21.63
N ASN A 180 8.28 -18.96 21.89
CA ASN A 180 7.13 -19.28 21.05
C ASN A 180 6.33 -18.00 20.74
N LEU A 181 5.83 -17.89 19.51
CA LEU A 181 4.77 -16.93 19.19
C LEU A 181 3.41 -17.56 19.43
N LEU A 182 2.61 -16.87 20.24
CA LEU A 182 1.26 -17.27 20.59
C LEU A 182 0.29 -16.40 19.81
N PHE A 183 -0.51 -17.02 18.97
CA PHE A 183 -1.56 -16.36 18.19
C PHE A 183 -2.83 -17.15 18.40
N ASP A 184 -4.02 -16.59 18.26
CA ASP A 184 -5.18 -17.47 18.15
C ASP A 184 -4.99 -18.46 16.99
N ARG A 185 -5.57 -19.65 17.13
CA ARG A 185 -5.52 -20.72 16.12
C ARG A 185 -6.85 -21.47 16.09
N PRO A 186 -7.23 -22.06 14.94
CA PRO A 186 -8.47 -22.83 14.84
C PRO A 186 -8.45 -24.12 15.67
N ASP A 187 -7.27 -24.68 15.92
CA ASP A 187 -7.04 -26.01 16.47
C ASP A 187 -6.62 -26.00 17.95
N ILE A 188 -6.13 -24.86 18.46
CA ILE A 188 -5.69 -24.72 19.84
C ILE A 188 -5.95 -23.30 20.35
N ASN A 189 -6.68 -23.19 21.46
CA ASN A 189 -6.98 -21.89 22.05
C ASN A 189 -5.72 -21.26 22.68
N PHE A 190 -5.81 -19.98 23.04
CA PHE A 190 -4.66 -19.22 23.49
C PHE A 190 -4.09 -19.75 24.82
N LEU A 191 -4.95 -20.12 25.78
CA LEU A 191 -4.56 -20.72 27.05
C LEU A 191 -3.83 -22.06 26.86
N ASP A 192 -4.37 -22.94 26.01
CA ASP A 192 -3.76 -24.24 25.73
C ASP A 192 -2.40 -24.08 25.02
N GLN A 193 -2.19 -23.02 24.24
CA GLN A 193 -0.87 -22.69 23.71
C GLN A 193 0.12 -22.29 24.79
N ILE A 194 -0.33 -21.58 25.85
CA ILE A 194 0.51 -21.27 27.01
C ILE A 194 0.89 -22.57 27.72
N VAL A 195 -0.09 -23.45 27.98
CA VAL A 195 0.14 -24.76 28.61
C VAL A 195 1.13 -25.60 27.80
N ALA A 196 0.93 -25.70 26.48
CA ALA A 196 1.83 -26.45 25.59
C ALA A 196 3.25 -25.86 25.57
N SER A 197 3.40 -24.54 25.64
CA SER A 197 4.70 -23.88 25.66
C SER A 197 5.47 -24.14 26.97
N ILE A 198 4.76 -24.19 28.10
CA ILE A 198 5.34 -24.54 29.42
C ILE A 198 5.72 -26.02 29.47
N GLY A 199 4.91 -26.89 28.85
CA GLY A 199 5.11 -28.33 28.83
C GLY A 199 4.93 -28.95 30.23
N ASN A 200 5.82 -29.88 30.58
CA ASN A 200 5.69 -30.67 31.81
C ASN A 200 6.34 -30.01 33.06
N ASP A 201 6.63 -28.70 33.06
CA ASP A 201 7.17 -28.05 34.25
C ASP A 201 6.05 -27.73 35.26
N PRO A 202 6.04 -28.32 36.48
CA PRO A 202 5.03 -28.03 37.47
C PRO A 202 5.13 -26.59 37.93
N ILE A 203 4.01 -25.85 37.88
CA ILE A 203 3.94 -24.45 38.27
C ILE A 203 3.63 -24.35 39.76
N GLU A 204 4.49 -23.64 40.50
CA GLU A 204 4.36 -23.41 41.94
C GLU A 204 3.61 -22.10 42.23
N ARG A 205 3.79 -21.09 41.38
CA ARG A 205 3.19 -19.75 41.54
C ARG A 205 2.87 -19.10 40.20
N LEU A 206 1.75 -18.38 40.14
CA LEU A 206 1.40 -17.49 39.05
C LEU A 206 1.47 -16.03 39.51
N VAL A 207 2.05 -15.16 38.71
CA VAL A 207 1.98 -13.70 38.87
C VAL A 207 1.31 -13.13 37.63
N VAL A 208 0.20 -12.41 37.80
CA VAL A 208 -0.64 -11.92 36.70
C VAL A 208 -0.82 -10.41 36.78
N ILE A 209 -0.46 -9.72 35.71
CA ILE A 209 -0.70 -8.28 35.51
C ILE A 209 -1.69 -8.14 34.37
N SER A 210 -2.81 -7.46 34.60
CA SER A 210 -3.79 -7.13 33.57
C SER A 210 -4.52 -5.83 33.93
N PRO A 211 -4.70 -4.89 32.98
CA PRO A 211 -5.48 -3.67 33.22
C PRO A 211 -6.98 -3.93 33.28
N TYR A 212 -7.46 -5.00 32.63
CA TYR A 212 -8.88 -5.32 32.53
C TYR A 212 -9.15 -6.78 32.93
N TRP A 213 -10.32 -6.99 33.54
CA TRP A 213 -10.75 -8.25 34.14
C TRP A 213 -12.22 -8.49 33.81
N ASP A 214 -12.61 -9.75 33.59
CA ASP A 214 -14.02 -10.07 33.44
C ASP A 214 -14.72 -10.09 34.82
N THR A 215 -16.00 -9.73 34.85
CA THR A 215 -16.77 -9.51 36.10
C THR A 215 -16.74 -10.70 37.06
N ARG A 216 -16.54 -11.92 36.56
CA ARG A 216 -16.53 -13.15 37.36
C ARG A 216 -15.13 -13.74 37.56
N LEU A 217 -14.08 -13.07 37.08
CA LEU A 217 -12.70 -13.57 37.05
C LEU A 217 -12.59 -14.97 36.41
N GLU A 218 -13.44 -15.27 35.42
CA GLU A 218 -13.49 -16.56 34.75
C GLU A 218 -12.19 -16.82 33.97
N GLY A 219 -11.59 -15.81 33.34
CA GLY A 219 -10.28 -15.93 32.72
C GLY A 219 -9.19 -16.37 33.71
N LEU A 220 -9.12 -15.70 34.86
CA LEU A 220 -8.17 -16.04 35.92
C LEU A 220 -8.41 -17.45 36.46
N ALA A 221 -9.67 -17.83 36.70
CA ALA A 221 -10.03 -19.15 37.18
C ALA A 221 -9.59 -20.26 36.20
N ARG A 222 -9.79 -20.06 34.88
CA ARG A 222 -9.35 -21.00 33.84
C ARG A 222 -7.83 -21.12 33.78
N LEU A 223 -7.12 -19.99 33.81
CA LEU A 223 -5.66 -19.96 33.83
C LEU A 223 -5.10 -20.75 35.02
N ARG A 224 -5.64 -20.52 36.22
CA ARG A 224 -5.25 -21.25 37.43
C ARG A 224 -5.53 -22.74 37.34
N ALA A 225 -6.73 -23.11 36.88
CA ALA A 225 -7.13 -24.51 36.74
C ALA A 225 -6.22 -25.27 35.77
N ALA A 226 -5.76 -24.62 34.69
CA ALA A 226 -4.82 -25.20 33.72
C ALA A 226 -3.47 -25.60 34.34
N PHE A 227 -3.08 -24.98 35.46
CA PHE A 227 -1.84 -25.25 36.18
C PHE A 227 -2.04 -25.87 37.56
N VAL A 228 -3.18 -26.53 37.79
CA VAL A 228 -3.52 -27.21 39.06
C VAL A 228 -3.63 -26.24 40.25
N ASN A 229 -4.20 -25.05 40.00
CA ASN A 229 -4.51 -24.01 40.99
C ASN A 229 -3.32 -23.62 41.90
N PRO A 230 -2.21 -23.14 41.32
CA PRO A 230 -1.06 -22.71 42.11
C PRO A 230 -1.39 -21.43 42.90
N ILE A 231 -0.51 -21.07 43.83
CA ILE A 231 -0.58 -19.78 44.51
C ILE A 231 -0.54 -18.68 43.45
N THR A 232 -1.49 -17.74 43.50
CA THR A 232 -1.67 -16.76 42.44
C THR A 232 -1.63 -15.34 42.99
N ASP A 233 -0.72 -14.53 42.50
CA ASP A 233 -0.59 -13.13 42.85
C ASP A 233 -1.07 -12.27 41.68
N VAL A 234 -2.09 -11.45 41.95
CA VAL A 234 -2.66 -10.51 40.99
C VAL A 234 -2.11 -9.14 41.28
N LEU A 235 -1.48 -8.53 40.28
CA LEU A 235 -0.86 -7.22 40.37
C LEU A 235 -1.75 -6.22 39.62
N ILE A 236 -2.16 -5.16 40.32
CA ILE A 236 -3.03 -4.11 39.79
C ILE A 236 -2.43 -2.73 40.02
N GLN A 237 -3.02 -1.74 39.34
CA GLN A 237 -2.82 -0.34 39.66
C GLN A 237 -4.11 0.20 40.28
N SER A 238 -4.09 0.47 41.58
CA SER A 238 -5.31 0.72 42.36
C SER A 238 -5.95 2.10 42.11
N ASP A 239 -5.19 3.05 41.59
CA ASP A 239 -5.57 4.46 41.43
C ASP A 239 -6.20 4.81 40.07
N THR A 240 -6.28 3.86 39.14
CA THR A 240 -6.70 4.11 37.73
C THR A 240 -7.90 3.27 37.30
N ASN A 241 -7.82 1.94 37.44
CA ASN A 241 -8.91 1.03 37.06
C ASN A 241 -9.48 0.33 38.29
N GLY A 242 -10.80 0.10 38.27
CA GLY A 242 -11.43 -0.78 39.25
C GLY A 242 -11.08 -2.25 39.04
N PHE A 243 -11.33 -3.07 40.07
CA PHE A 243 -11.13 -4.52 40.05
C PHE A 243 -12.34 -5.23 40.67
N PRO A 244 -12.84 -6.35 40.10
CA PRO A 244 -14.00 -7.07 40.62
C PRO A 244 -13.62 -7.89 41.88
N SER A 245 -13.29 -7.20 42.98
CA SER A 245 -12.77 -7.78 44.22
C SER A 245 -13.74 -8.75 44.90
N ARG A 246 -15.06 -8.60 44.68
CA ARG A 246 -16.06 -9.56 45.18
C ARG A 246 -15.90 -10.96 44.59
N ALA A 247 -15.53 -11.06 43.31
CA ALA A 247 -15.30 -12.34 42.64
C ALA A 247 -14.03 -13.04 43.15
N LEU A 248 -13.06 -12.28 43.67
CA LEU A 248 -11.81 -12.80 44.23
C LEU A 248 -12.05 -13.70 45.45
N LEU A 249 -13.07 -13.43 46.26
CA LEU A 249 -13.43 -14.23 47.43
C LEU A 249 -13.75 -15.70 47.10
N GLY A 250 -14.15 -15.98 45.86
CA GLY A 250 -14.41 -17.34 45.37
C GLY A 250 -13.15 -18.11 44.96
N LEU A 251 -11.98 -17.48 44.97
CA LEU A 251 -10.71 -18.06 44.52
C LEU A 251 -9.76 -18.24 45.70
N SER A 252 -9.57 -19.48 46.16
CA SER A 252 -8.56 -19.78 47.20
C SER A 252 -7.15 -19.46 46.71
N ASP A 253 -6.22 -19.21 47.62
CA ASP A 253 -4.78 -19.04 47.33
C ASP A 253 -4.48 -17.94 46.30
N THR A 254 -5.35 -16.92 46.24
CA THR A 254 -5.20 -15.77 45.35
C THR A 254 -5.07 -14.50 46.19
N SER A 255 -4.03 -13.71 45.93
CA SER A 255 -3.78 -12.44 46.62
C SER A 255 -3.66 -11.27 45.65
N LEU A 256 -4.01 -10.08 46.09
CA LEU A 256 -3.97 -8.86 45.30
C LEU A 256 -2.85 -7.93 45.82
N PHE A 257 -2.09 -7.34 44.90
CA PHE A 257 -0.97 -6.45 45.18
C PHE A 257 -1.05 -5.19 44.32
N ASP A 258 -0.74 -4.05 44.91
CA ASP A 258 -0.76 -2.76 44.25
C ASP A 258 0.64 -2.35 43.79
N VAL A 259 0.82 -2.29 42.47
CA VAL A 259 2.09 -1.92 41.82
C VAL A 259 2.01 -0.53 41.17
N SER A 260 1.13 0.33 41.68
CA SER A 260 1.01 1.73 41.20
C SER A 260 2.34 2.50 41.30
N SER A 261 3.15 2.24 42.33
CA SER A 261 4.48 2.85 42.49
C SER A 261 5.42 2.48 41.35
N HIS A 262 5.32 1.26 40.82
CA HIS A 262 6.07 0.80 39.66
C HIS A 262 5.58 1.41 38.35
N ALA A 263 4.41 2.07 38.32
CA ALA A 263 3.86 2.65 37.10
C ALA A 263 4.39 4.06 36.78
N GLU A 264 5.15 4.69 37.70
CA GLU A 264 5.77 6.02 37.51
C GLU A 264 4.79 7.09 37.00
N SER A 265 3.57 7.16 37.57
CA SER A 265 2.47 8.06 37.17
C SER A 265 1.86 7.81 35.77
N ARG A 266 2.24 6.73 35.10
CA ARG A 266 1.65 6.28 33.84
C ARG A 266 0.65 5.18 34.11
N PHE A 267 -0.35 5.03 33.25
CA PHE A 267 -1.30 3.92 33.34
C PHE A 267 -0.63 2.59 32.96
N LEU A 268 -0.62 1.62 33.87
CA LEU A 268 -0.09 0.26 33.70
C LEU A 268 -1.02 -0.55 32.80
N HIS A 269 -0.71 -0.56 31.52
CA HIS A 269 -1.48 -1.27 30.51
C HIS A 269 -0.76 -2.53 29.99
N ALA A 270 0.43 -2.83 30.51
CA ALA A 270 1.11 -4.10 30.26
C ALA A 270 0.23 -5.29 30.68
N LYS A 271 0.27 -6.36 29.87
CA LYS A 271 -0.35 -7.64 30.22
C LYS A 271 0.73 -8.70 30.28
N LEU A 272 0.78 -9.37 31.43
CA LEU A 272 1.87 -10.27 31.76
C LEU A 272 1.36 -11.43 32.60
N ILE A 273 1.78 -12.64 32.24
CA ILE A 273 1.64 -13.82 33.08
C ILE A 273 3.06 -14.37 33.29
N ILE A 274 3.46 -14.50 34.55
CA ILE A 274 4.68 -15.20 34.93
C ILE A 274 4.27 -16.48 35.66
N ALA A 275 4.61 -17.64 35.10
CA ALA A 275 4.45 -18.91 35.78
C ALA A 275 5.81 -19.37 36.30
N HIS A 276 5.96 -19.39 37.62
CA HIS A 276 7.16 -19.90 38.29
C HIS A 276 7.06 -21.42 38.36
N GLY A 277 7.81 -22.08 37.49
CA GLY A 277 7.95 -23.51 37.46
C GLY A 277 9.00 -24.02 38.45
N GLN A 278 9.03 -25.33 38.64
CA GLN A 278 10.09 -25.97 39.41
C GLN A 278 11.47 -25.81 38.76
N ARG A 279 11.52 -25.72 37.43
CA ARG A 279 12.79 -25.65 36.68
C ARG A 279 13.04 -24.27 36.08
N TRP A 280 11.99 -23.58 35.64
CA TRP A 280 12.11 -22.33 34.88
C TRP A 280 11.10 -21.29 35.33
N ASP A 281 11.38 -20.03 35.00
CA ASP A 281 10.33 -19.01 34.95
C ASP A 281 9.81 -18.94 33.52
N HIS A 282 8.49 -18.93 33.38
CA HIS A 282 7.79 -18.88 32.11
C HIS A 282 7.09 -17.54 31.97
N VAL A 283 7.50 -16.72 31.01
CA VAL A 283 7.00 -15.35 30.84
C VAL A 283 6.13 -15.28 29.58
N ILE A 284 4.88 -14.85 29.75
CA ILE A 284 3.93 -14.65 28.66
C ILE A 284 3.52 -13.18 28.63
N SER A 285 3.68 -12.54 27.48
CA SER A 285 3.34 -11.13 27.29
C SER A 285 2.71 -10.91 25.93
N GLY A 286 1.82 -9.92 25.81
CA GLY A 286 1.22 -9.53 24.55
C GLY A 286 -0.02 -8.69 24.72
N SER A 287 -0.98 -8.90 23.84
CA SER A 287 -2.24 -8.15 23.82
C SER A 287 -3.30 -8.69 24.77
N MET A 288 -3.19 -9.93 25.22
CA MET A 288 -4.21 -10.64 25.99
C MET A 288 -4.40 -10.08 27.39
N ASN A 289 -5.61 -9.66 27.75
CA ASN A 289 -5.98 -9.44 29.15
C ASN A 289 -6.18 -10.80 29.84
N CYS A 290 -6.17 -10.82 31.17
CA CYS A 290 -6.57 -12.01 31.93
C CYS A 290 -8.10 -12.13 32.01
N THR A 291 -8.75 -12.30 30.86
CA THR A 291 -10.20 -12.42 30.71
C THR A 291 -10.55 -13.69 29.94
N PHE A 292 -11.76 -14.22 30.18
CA PHE A 292 -12.25 -15.38 29.42
C PHE A 292 -12.15 -15.21 27.88
N PRO A 293 -12.65 -14.13 27.26
CA PRO A 293 -12.58 -13.99 25.80
C PRO A 293 -11.15 -13.93 25.27
N ALA A 294 -10.19 -13.35 26.01
CA ALA A 294 -8.80 -13.27 25.57
C ALA A 294 -8.06 -14.62 25.66
N LEU A 295 -8.27 -15.38 26.73
CA LEU A 295 -7.57 -16.65 26.95
C LEU A 295 -8.16 -17.82 26.14
N MET A 296 -9.48 -17.82 25.90
CA MET A 296 -10.12 -18.89 25.16
C MET A 296 -10.17 -18.65 23.64
N GLY A 297 -9.98 -17.40 23.21
CA GLY A 297 -9.85 -17.03 21.81
C GLY A 297 -11.11 -17.28 20.96
N PRO A 298 -10.98 -17.19 19.62
CA PRO A 298 -12.09 -17.16 18.68
C PRO A 298 -12.96 -18.43 18.66
N MET A 299 -12.41 -19.59 19.07
CA MET A 299 -13.13 -20.88 19.08
C MET A 299 -14.41 -20.86 19.92
N VAL A 300 -14.48 -19.97 20.92
CA VAL A 300 -15.65 -19.79 21.79
C VAL A 300 -16.25 -18.38 21.65
N HIS A 301 -16.09 -17.76 20.48
CA HIS A 301 -16.46 -16.36 20.24
C HIS A 301 -15.67 -15.35 21.10
N GLY A 302 -14.43 -15.68 21.47
CA GLY A 302 -13.50 -14.77 22.16
C GLY A 302 -12.68 -13.89 21.21
N ASN A 303 -11.69 -13.20 21.76
CA ASN A 303 -10.86 -12.23 21.06
C ASN A 303 -9.81 -12.89 20.16
N ALA A 304 -9.40 -12.19 19.12
CA ALA A 304 -8.16 -12.47 18.40
C ALA A 304 -6.99 -11.81 19.13
N GLU A 305 -5.99 -12.59 19.54
CA GLU A 305 -4.90 -12.12 20.41
C GLU A 305 -3.54 -12.51 19.84
N ALA A 306 -2.52 -11.72 20.18
CA ALA A 306 -1.13 -11.99 19.84
C ALA A 306 -0.24 -11.84 21.07
N GLY A 307 0.67 -12.78 21.25
CA GLY A 307 1.59 -12.81 22.37
C GLY A 307 2.87 -13.56 22.08
N ILE A 308 3.73 -13.52 23.06
CA ILE A 308 5.02 -14.19 23.07
C ILE A 308 5.16 -14.95 24.38
N TYR A 309 5.66 -16.17 24.27
CA TYR A 309 6.14 -16.95 25.40
C TYR A 309 7.66 -16.95 25.38
N LYS A 310 8.27 -16.71 26.53
CA LYS A 310 9.71 -16.84 26.75
C LYS A 310 10.00 -17.62 28.02
N ARG A 311 10.83 -18.65 27.89
CA ARG A 311 11.39 -19.37 29.04
C ARG A 311 12.68 -18.69 29.49
N VAL A 312 12.83 -18.50 30.79
CA VAL A 312 14.06 -17.95 31.40
C VAL A 312 14.45 -18.75 32.63
N ALA A 313 15.68 -18.57 33.09
CA ALA A 313 16.17 -19.22 34.31
C ALA A 313 15.27 -18.90 35.51
N ARG A 314 15.04 -19.90 36.37
CA ARG A 314 14.20 -19.76 37.56
C ARG A 314 14.66 -18.60 38.44
N GLY A 315 13.71 -17.78 38.89
CA GLY A 315 13.93 -16.62 39.75
C GLY A 315 14.35 -15.33 39.04
N VAL A 316 14.62 -15.37 37.73
CA VAL A 316 15.15 -14.20 36.99
C VAL A 316 14.05 -13.27 36.48
N ALA A 317 12.83 -13.76 36.27
CA ALA A 317 11.80 -13.00 35.57
C ALA A 317 11.39 -11.71 36.31
N LEU A 318 11.06 -11.82 37.60
CA LEU A 318 10.61 -10.68 38.41
C LEU A 318 11.72 -9.64 38.61
N GLU A 319 12.96 -10.09 38.84
CA GLU A 319 14.12 -9.19 38.97
C GLU A 319 14.34 -8.38 37.68
N THR A 320 14.31 -9.06 36.53
CA THR A 320 14.52 -8.40 35.22
C THR A 320 13.43 -7.38 34.91
N LEU A 321 12.20 -7.62 35.37
CA LEU A 321 11.06 -6.74 35.18
C LEU A 321 10.97 -5.63 36.24
N GLY A 322 11.87 -5.62 37.24
CA GLY A 322 11.86 -4.65 38.33
C GLY A 322 10.65 -4.81 39.25
N LEU A 323 10.17 -6.04 39.45
CA LEU A 323 8.99 -6.36 40.24
C LEU A 323 9.33 -7.20 41.48
N ALA A 324 10.60 -7.40 41.84
CA ALA A 324 10.97 -8.32 42.92
C ALA A 324 10.36 -7.99 44.31
N ASP A 325 9.96 -6.74 44.52
CA ASP A 325 9.39 -6.19 45.75
C ASP A 325 7.85 -6.09 45.76
N TYR A 326 7.14 -6.64 44.74
CA TYR A 326 5.68 -6.49 44.63
C TYR A 326 4.90 -6.98 45.88
N GLN A 327 5.46 -7.94 46.62
CA GLN A 327 4.81 -8.56 47.78
C GLN A 327 4.65 -7.60 48.96
N ASP A 328 5.42 -6.50 49.00
CA ASP A 328 5.37 -5.51 50.07
C ASP A 328 4.10 -4.64 50.03
N ALA A 329 3.37 -4.66 48.91
CA ALA A 329 2.22 -3.79 48.63
C ALA A 329 0.88 -4.56 48.55
N ARG A 330 0.60 -5.43 49.53
CA ARG A 330 -0.64 -6.23 49.55
C ARG A 330 -1.90 -5.36 49.75
N VAL A 331 -2.95 -5.63 48.98
CA VAL A 331 -4.24 -4.93 49.04
C VAL A 331 -5.24 -5.70 49.89
N GLU A 332 -5.81 -5.06 50.93
CA GLU A 332 -6.75 -5.68 51.86
C GLU A 332 -7.85 -4.69 52.35
N GLY A 333 -8.91 -5.23 52.93
CA GLY A 333 -9.91 -4.43 53.66
C GLY A 333 -10.63 -3.38 52.81
N ALA A 334 -10.61 -2.11 53.25
CA ALA A 334 -11.34 -1.02 52.61
C ALA A 334 -10.92 -0.77 51.16
N GLN A 335 -9.65 -0.97 50.83
CA GLN A 335 -9.12 -0.79 49.47
C GLN A 335 -9.79 -1.72 48.45
N LEU A 336 -10.16 -2.94 48.87
CA LEU A 336 -10.89 -3.87 48.00
C LEU A 336 -12.30 -3.37 47.68
N ALA A 337 -12.96 -2.69 48.62
CA ALA A 337 -14.30 -2.15 48.40
C ALA A 337 -14.27 -0.99 47.41
N ASP A 338 -13.28 -0.10 47.53
CA ASP A 338 -13.10 1.04 46.63
C ASP A 338 -12.87 0.58 45.18
N LEU A 339 -12.03 -0.45 44.99
CA LEU A 339 -11.78 -1.05 43.68
C LEU A 339 -13.03 -1.63 43.01
N GLN A 340 -13.93 -2.24 43.80
CA GLN A 340 -15.19 -2.78 43.28
C GLN A 340 -16.13 -1.66 42.83
N GLN A 341 -16.17 -0.55 43.57
CA GLN A 341 -17.00 0.59 43.20
C GLN A 341 -16.52 1.22 41.89
N SER A 342 -15.22 1.47 41.75
CA SER A 342 -14.65 2.02 40.51
C SER A 342 -14.87 1.11 39.29
N PHE A 343 -14.97 -0.21 39.49
CA PHE A 343 -15.24 -1.16 38.41
C PHE A 343 -16.67 -1.02 37.85
N GLU A 344 -17.65 -0.79 38.74
CA GLU A 344 -19.08 -0.70 38.40
C GLU A 344 -19.46 0.62 37.68
N GLU A 345 -18.62 1.66 37.76
CA GLU A 345 -18.88 3.00 37.18
C GLU A 345 -18.51 3.13 35.68
N THR A 346 -18.03 2.04 35.05
CA THR A 346 -17.60 2.06 33.64
C THR A 346 -18.81 2.16 32.69
N LYS A 347 -18.94 3.28 31.98
CA LYS A 347 -20.00 3.51 30.98
C LYS A 347 -19.78 2.69 29.71
N ALA A 348 -20.86 2.09 29.20
CA ALA A 348 -20.89 1.51 27.86
C ALA A 348 -20.99 2.61 26.80
N ALA A 349 -20.13 2.56 25.79
CA ALA A 349 -20.24 3.40 24.60
C ALA A 349 -21.36 2.87 23.69
N GLU A 350 -22.04 3.76 22.98
CA GLU A 350 -23.03 3.37 21.98
C GLU A 350 -22.34 2.77 20.74
N PRO A 351 -22.88 1.69 20.16
CA PRO A 351 -22.28 1.07 18.99
C PRO A 351 -22.44 1.96 17.77
N THR A 352 -21.34 2.22 17.06
CA THR A 352 -21.36 2.93 15.77
C THR A 352 -21.82 2.02 14.63
N ILE A 353 -22.54 2.58 13.67
CA ILE A 353 -23.04 1.87 12.49
C ILE A 353 -21.95 1.81 11.41
N ASP A 354 -21.70 0.64 10.82
CA ASP A 354 -20.78 0.51 9.69
C ASP A 354 -21.42 0.96 8.36
N GLY A 355 -20.68 1.69 7.54
CA GLY A 355 -21.10 2.15 6.21
C GLY A 355 -20.62 1.27 5.05
N GLY A 356 -19.84 0.21 5.33
CA GLY A 356 -19.34 -0.72 4.32
C GLY A 356 -17.97 -0.34 3.76
N THR A 357 -17.76 -0.62 2.48
CA THR A 357 -16.47 -0.47 1.80
C THR A 357 -16.60 0.45 0.59
N LEU A 358 -15.66 1.38 0.42
CA LEU A 358 -15.53 2.23 -0.76
C LEU A 358 -14.16 2.01 -1.41
N ILE A 359 -14.15 1.68 -2.70
CA ILE A 359 -12.93 1.44 -3.48
C ILE A 359 -12.96 2.32 -4.72
N LEU A 360 -11.90 3.10 -4.94
CA LEU A 360 -11.70 3.88 -6.15
C LEU A 360 -10.61 3.22 -7.00
N GLN A 361 -10.97 2.87 -8.23
CA GLN A 361 -10.05 2.31 -9.21
C GLN A 361 -10.38 2.85 -10.60
N SER A 362 -9.40 3.41 -11.29
CA SER A 362 -9.52 3.87 -12.69
C SER A 362 -10.71 4.81 -12.91
N GLY A 363 -10.91 5.74 -11.98
CA GLY A 363 -12.03 6.69 -12.01
C GLY A 363 -13.40 6.08 -11.65
N LYS A 364 -13.49 4.78 -11.35
CA LYS A 364 -14.70 4.11 -10.90
C LYS A 364 -14.69 3.96 -9.38
N LEU A 365 -15.56 4.69 -8.70
CA LEU A 365 -15.82 4.53 -7.27
C LEU A 365 -16.90 3.48 -7.06
N SER A 366 -16.55 2.39 -6.40
CA SER A 366 -17.45 1.29 -6.07
C SER A 366 -17.73 1.28 -4.58
N TRP A 367 -19.00 1.22 -4.22
CA TRP A 367 -19.47 1.05 -2.86
C TRP A 367 -20.09 -0.33 -2.69
N THR A 368 -19.81 -0.97 -1.56
CA THR A 368 -20.42 -2.25 -1.17
C THR A 368 -20.90 -2.16 0.26
N ALA A 369 -22.18 -2.46 0.48
CA ALA A 369 -22.81 -2.44 1.79
C ALA A 369 -22.24 -3.53 2.72
N PRO A 370 -22.16 -3.27 4.04
CA PRO A 370 -21.76 -4.28 5.01
C PRO A 370 -22.79 -5.43 5.06
N ALA A 371 -22.39 -6.59 5.60
CA ALA A 371 -23.26 -7.76 5.66
C ALA A 371 -24.59 -7.49 6.39
N SER A 372 -24.52 -6.82 7.55
CA SER A 372 -25.68 -6.39 8.33
C SER A 372 -25.92 -4.89 8.18
N LEU A 373 -27.17 -4.50 7.92
CA LEU A 373 -27.59 -3.12 7.74
C LEU A 373 -28.74 -2.80 8.71
N PRO A 374 -28.76 -1.61 9.34
CA PRO A 374 -29.85 -1.20 10.21
C PRO A 374 -31.13 -0.89 9.42
N ALA A 375 -31.00 -0.28 8.24
CA ALA A 375 -32.08 0.06 7.33
C ALA A 375 -31.57 0.11 5.88
N ALA A 376 -32.46 0.33 4.91
CA ALA A 376 -32.07 0.50 3.52
C ALA A 376 -31.16 1.75 3.36
N PRO A 377 -30.04 1.65 2.62
CA PRO A 377 -29.22 2.82 2.30
C PRO A 377 -30.05 3.77 1.44
N ALA A 378 -29.92 5.08 1.67
CA ALA A 378 -30.63 6.09 0.90
C ALA A 378 -29.66 6.94 0.08
N THR A 379 -28.62 7.48 0.72
CA THR A 379 -27.65 8.36 0.04
C THR A 379 -26.26 8.21 0.61
N ILE A 380 -25.24 8.46 -0.23
CA ILE A 380 -23.84 8.60 0.19
C ILE A 380 -23.39 10.03 -0.08
N HIS A 381 -22.84 10.66 0.96
CA HIS A 381 -22.19 11.96 0.88
C HIS A 381 -20.68 11.78 0.84
N PHE A 382 -20.01 12.41 -0.12
CA PHE A 382 -18.57 12.29 -0.34
C PHE A 382 -17.84 13.58 0.04
N TYR A 383 -16.70 13.41 0.71
CA TYR A 383 -15.88 14.49 1.23
C TYR A 383 -14.43 14.36 0.78
N ASP A 384 -13.73 15.49 0.71
CA ASP A 384 -12.28 15.51 0.49
C ASP A 384 -11.48 15.26 1.79
N ARG A 385 -10.16 15.46 1.73
CA ARG A 385 -9.25 15.26 2.89
C ARG A 385 -9.43 16.27 4.02
N ASP A 386 -9.98 17.45 3.72
CA ASP A 386 -10.13 18.56 4.67
C ASP A 386 -11.60 18.71 5.11
N GLY A 387 -12.47 17.77 4.69
CA GLY A 387 -13.88 17.70 5.05
C GLY A 387 -14.79 18.55 4.18
N LEU A 388 -14.33 19.03 3.03
CA LEU A 388 -15.15 19.75 2.06
C LEU A 388 -16.12 18.79 1.36
N ASP A 389 -17.39 19.17 1.29
CA ASP A 389 -18.43 18.43 0.56
C ASP A 389 -18.15 18.47 -0.95
N LEU A 390 -18.05 17.30 -1.57
CA LEU A 390 -17.78 17.16 -3.00
C LEU A 390 -19.02 16.74 -3.80
N ALA A 391 -19.75 15.75 -3.29
CA ALA A 391 -20.91 15.20 -4.00
C ALA A 391 -21.84 14.42 -3.08
N LYS A 392 -23.12 14.42 -3.44
CA LYS A 392 -24.15 13.53 -2.87
C LYS A 392 -24.70 12.62 -3.96
N LYS A 393 -24.81 11.32 -3.68
CA LYS A 393 -25.35 10.31 -4.60
C LYS A 393 -26.42 9.47 -3.92
N GLU A 394 -27.47 9.14 -4.66
CA GLU A 394 -28.50 8.21 -4.20
C GLU A 394 -28.03 6.76 -4.35
N VAL A 395 -28.54 5.91 -3.47
CA VAL A 395 -28.26 4.47 -3.42
C VAL A 395 -29.59 3.75 -3.21
N GLU A 396 -29.89 2.77 -4.06
CA GLU A 396 -31.08 1.92 -3.90
C GLU A 396 -30.69 0.46 -3.58
N ASP A 397 -29.53 0.01 -4.07
CA ASP A 397 -29.05 -1.36 -3.93
C ASP A 397 -27.98 -1.53 -2.85
N ARG A 398 -27.54 -2.77 -2.61
CA ARG A 398 -26.43 -3.11 -1.70
C ARG A 398 -25.04 -2.91 -2.32
N SER A 399 -24.98 -2.46 -3.57
CA SER A 399 -23.77 -2.13 -4.30
C SER A 399 -24.06 -0.95 -5.22
N ALA A 400 -23.13 -0.01 -5.35
CA ALA A 400 -23.26 1.14 -6.24
C ALA A 400 -21.93 1.47 -6.91
N HIS A 401 -21.98 1.99 -8.13
CA HIS A 401 -20.81 2.43 -8.88
C HIS A 401 -21.00 3.85 -9.38
N TYR A 402 -19.98 4.69 -9.23
CA TYR A 402 -19.97 6.09 -9.65
C TYR A 402 -18.71 6.38 -10.46
N ALA A 403 -18.88 7.08 -11.58
CA ALA A 403 -17.74 7.59 -12.35
C ALA A 403 -17.27 8.93 -11.76
N ILE A 404 -15.96 9.05 -11.56
CA ILE A 404 -15.26 10.26 -11.13
C ILE A 404 -14.45 10.77 -12.31
N LEU A 405 -14.74 12.00 -12.73
CA LEU A 405 -14.01 12.65 -13.81
C LEU A 405 -12.54 12.89 -13.39
N PRO A 406 -11.56 12.73 -14.30
CA PRO A 406 -10.14 12.92 -13.98
C PRO A 406 -9.76 14.31 -13.46
N ASP A 407 -10.49 15.34 -13.92
CA ASP A 407 -10.27 16.74 -13.53
C ASP A 407 -10.99 17.11 -12.23
N ALA A 408 -11.87 16.23 -11.73
CA ALA A 408 -12.60 16.47 -10.49
C ALA A 408 -11.71 16.15 -9.27
N GLN A 409 -11.97 16.86 -8.18
CA GLN A 409 -11.32 16.57 -6.91
C GLN A 409 -11.72 15.17 -6.43
N ARG A 410 -10.72 14.36 -6.03
CA ARG A 410 -10.95 12.97 -5.60
C ARG A 410 -11.50 12.94 -4.17
N PRO A 411 -12.62 12.24 -3.90
CA PRO A 411 -13.12 12.05 -2.56
C PRO A 411 -12.21 11.11 -1.76
N LYS A 412 -12.14 11.31 -0.45
CA LYS A 412 -11.30 10.53 0.48
C LYS A 412 -12.11 9.69 1.46
N TYR A 413 -13.31 10.12 1.80
CA TYR A 413 -14.25 9.33 2.59
C TYR A 413 -15.70 9.64 2.19
N GLY A 414 -16.61 8.76 2.57
CA GLY A 414 -18.04 8.96 2.43
C GLY A 414 -18.81 8.63 3.70
N ILE A 415 -19.99 9.22 3.85
CA ILE A 415 -20.93 8.92 4.94
C ILE A 415 -22.22 8.38 4.31
N VAL A 416 -22.66 7.21 4.75
CA VAL A 416 -23.90 6.58 4.30
C VAL A 416 -25.04 7.05 5.21
N THR A 417 -26.08 7.59 4.60
CA THR A 417 -27.35 7.94 5.27
C THR A 417 -28.38 6.88 4.93
N PHE A 418 -29.02 6.33 5.97
CA PHE A 418 -30.06 5.31 5.85
C PHE A 418 -31.45 5.94 5.78
N ALA A 419 -32.44 5.17 5.32
CA ALA A 419 -33.81 5.64 5.13
C ALA A 419 -34.52 6.09 6.42
N ASP A 420 -34.05 5.63 7.59
CA ASP A 420 -34.53 6.04 8.92
C ASP A 420 -33.85 7.31 9.45
N GLY A 421 -32.91 7.88 8.69
CA GLY A 421 -32.13 9.06 9.07
C GLY A 421 -30.86 8.77 9.87
N ALA A 422 -30.56 7.49 10.17
CA ALA A 422 -29.30 7.12 10.79
C ALA A 422 -28.12 7.37 9.83
N MET A 423 -26.96 7.70 10.40
CA MET A 423 -25.72 7.89 9.65
C MET A 423 -24.70 6.82 10.03
N SER A 424 -23.97 6.31 9.05
CA SER A 424 -22.82 5.44 9.30
C SER A 424 -21.66 6.23 9.88
N ALA A 425 -20.72 5.52 10.50
CA ALA A 425 -19.36 6.03 10.66
C ALA A 425 -18.77 6.39 9.28
N PRO A 426 -17.83 7.35 9.20
CA PRO A 426 -17.13 7.64 7.96
C PRO A 426 -16.51 6.39 7.34
N VAL A 427 -16.74 6.20 6.04
CA VAL A 427 -16.18 5.12 5.24
C VAL A 427 -15.03 5.69 4.44
N GLN A 428 -13.81 5.28 4.79
CA GLN A 428 -12.61 5.64 4.04
C GLN A 428 -12.65 5.07 2.62
N ILE A 429 -12.23 5.86 1.64
CA ILE A 429 -12.07 5.44 0.25
C ILE A 429 -10.66 4.88 0.05
N VAL A 430 -10.58 3.64 -0.41
CA VAL A 430 -9.31 3.01 -0.80
C VAL A 430 -9.07 3.30 -2.28
N ASP A 431 -8.18 4.24 -2.57
CA ASP A 431 -7.76 4.59 -3.93
C ASP A 431 -6.59 3.70 -4.35
N LEU A 432 -6.92 2.65 -5.09
CA LEU A 432 -5.96 1.63 -5.49
C LEU A 432 -4.88 2.17 -6.43
N ASP A 433 -5.23 3.15 -7.27
CA ASP A 433 -4.29 3.77 -8.21
C ASP A 433 -3.30 4.65 -7.46
N CYS A 434 -3.77 5.38 -6.45
CA CYS A 434 -2.91 6.19 -5.60
C CYS A 434 -1.99 5.31 -4.75
N LEU A 435 -2.53 4.29 -4.07
CA LEU A 435 -1.74 3.34 -3.29
C LEU A 435 -0.71 2.59 -4.16
N ALA A 436 -1.05 2.23 -5.40
CA ALA A 436 -0.12 1.63 -6.36
C ALA A 436 1.17 2.42 -6.52
N VAL A 437 1.04 3.73 -6.46
CA VAL A 437 2.08 4.72 -6.71
C VAL A 437 2.79 5.15 -5.43
N THR A 438 2.06 5.58 -4.41
CA THR A 438 2.61 6.22 -3.21
C THR A 438 3.33 5.23 -2.28
N THR A 439 3.01 3.94 -2.39
CA THR A 439 3.62 2.88 -1.56
C THR A 439 4.85 2.23 -2.20
N LEU A 440 5.24 2.67 -3.40
CA LEU A 440 6.48 2.23 -4.04
C LEU A 440 7.70 2.59 -3.16
N PRO A 441 8.77 1.76 -3.17
CA PRO A 441 9.98 2.04 -2.41
C PRO A 441 10.52 3.44 -2.68
N ALA A 442 11.11 4.07 -1.67
CA ALA A 442 11.73 5.38 -1.84
C ALA A 442 12.88 5.24 -2.84
N GLN A 443 12.71 5.83 -4.02
CA GLN A 443 13.74 5.82 -5.05
C GLN A 443 14.93 6.64 -4.56
N ARG A 444 16.15 6.12 -4.73
CA ARG A 444 17.39 6.77 -4.28
C ARG A 444 18.34 6.98 -5.46
N GLY A 445 19.21 7.99 -5.34
CA GLY A 445 20.26 8.27 -6.31
C GLY A 445 19.74 8.68 -7.69
N ARG A 446 20.24 8.03 -8.75
CA ARG A 446 19.98 8.40 -10.14
C ARG A 446 18.53 8.18 -10.57
N LYS A 447 17.88 7.09 -10.12
CA LYS A 447 16.48 6.78 -10.47
C LYS A 447 15.52 7.85 -9.95
N ARG A 448 15.75 8.37 -8.73
CA ARG A 448 14.98 9.50 -8.18
C ARG A 448 15.14 10.78 -9.01
N ARG A 449 16.37 11.17 -9.36
CA ARG A 449 16.61 12.36 -10.20
C ARG A 449 15.88 12.28 -11.54
N LEU A 450 15.87 11.10 -12.16
CA LEU A 450 15.14 10.87 -13.41
C LEU A 450 13.63 10.99 -13.21
N MET A 451 13.09 10.49 -12.10
CA MET A 451 11.66 10.66 -11.77
C MET A 451 11.28 12.10 -11.45
N ASP A 452 12.11 12.82 -10.69
CA ASP A 452 11.91 14.24 -10.41
C ASP A 452 11.90 15.02 -11.74
N THR A 453 12.81 14.68 -12.66
CA THR A 453 12.83 15.24 -14.03
C THR A 453 11.51 14.95 -14.77
N LEU A 454 10.96 13.73 -14.68
CA LEU A 454 9.68 13.40 -15.31
C LEU A 454 8.49 14.16 -14.72
N LEU A 455 8.48 14.40 -13.41
CA LEU A 455 7.44 15.17 -12.73
C LEU A 455 7.51 16.66 -13.07
N GLU A 456 8.71 17.20 -13.25
CA GLU A 456 8.95 18.58 -13.68
C GLU A 456 8.78 18.79 -15.19
N THR A 457 8.69 17.72 -15.98
CA THR A 457 8.56 17.80 -17.44
C THR A 457 7.16 18.22 -17.83
N ILE A 458 7.00 19.47 -18.26
CA ILE A 458 5.73 20.03 -18.73
C ILE A 458 5.54 19.84 -20.26
N ASN A 459 6.62 19.63 -21.01
CA ASN A 459 6.63 19.58 -22.49
C ASN A 459 7.07 18.22 -23.05
N GLU A 460 6.40 17.75 -24.11
CA GLU A 460 6.71 16.47 -24.77
C GLU A 460 7.99 16.57 -25.62
N ASP A 461 9.16 16.45 -24.99
CA ASP A 461 10.47 16.54 -25.63
C ASP A 461 11.24 15.21 -25.68
N LEU A 462 12.33 15.15 -26.47
CA LEU A 462 13.22 13.98 -26.59
C LEU A 462 13.85 13.51 -25.25
N VAL A 463 13.81 14.37 -24.22
CA VAL A 463 14.25 14.04 -22.84
C VAL A 463 13.46 12.85 -22.28
N LEU A 464 12.18 12.68 -22.65
CA LEU A 464 11.37 11.54 -22.23
C LEU A 464 11.94 10.20 -22.73
N ILE A 465 12.42 10.15 -23.97
CA ILE A 465 13.03 8.95 -24.56
C ILE A 465 14.39 8.66 -23.91
N GLU A 466 15.19 9.69 -23.68
CA GLU A 466 16.46 9.52 -22.97
C GLU A 466 16.23 8.99 -21.56
N THR A 467 15.24 9.53 -20.85
CA THR A 467 14.88 9.12 -19.50
C THR A 467 14.37 7.67 -19.47
N LEU A 468 13.51 7.27 -20.41
CA LEU A 468 13.06 5.89 -20.57
C LEU A 468 14.24 4.92 -20.75
N ASN A 469 15.17 5.22 -21.65
CA ASN A 469 16.35 4.37 -21.90
C ASN A 469 17.27 4.30 -20.67
N GLN A 470 17.44 5.40 -19.93
CA GLN A 470 18.24 5.41 -18.70
C GLN A 470 17.58 4.60 -17.58
N LEU A 471 16.25 4.64 -17.46
CA LEU A 471 15.50 3.85 -16.48
C LEU A 471 15.55 2.34 -16.81
N GLU A 472 15.36 1.95 -18.07
CA GLU A 472 15.51 0.54 -18.49
C GLU A 472 16.92 0.02 -18.20
N ALA A 473 17.96 0.79 -18.50
CA ALA A 473 19.33 0.40 -18.22
C ALA A 473 19.66 0.27 -16.72
N LEU A 474 18.90 0.95 -15.85
CA LEU A 474 19.01 0.78 -14.39
C LEU A 474 18.29 -0.50 -13.96
N GLU A 475 17.11 -0.78 -14.52
CA GLU A 475 16.34 -2.00 -14.23
C GLU A 475 17.06 -3.27 -14.65
N GLU A 476 17.72 -3.27 -15.81
CA GLU A 476 18.55 -4.40 -16.26
C GLU A 476 19.71 -4.68 -15.29
N LYS A 477 20.33 -3.63 -14.74
CA LYS A 477 21.42 -3.75 -13.75
C LYS A 477 20.91 -4.28 -12.40
N ASP A 478 19.78 -3.76 -11.94
CA ASP A 478 19.15 -4.22 -10.69
C ASP A 478 18.76 -5.69 -10.80
N CYS A 479 18.21 -6.12 -11.94
CA CYS A 479 17.87 -7.52 -12.21
C CYS A 479 19.12 -8.42 -12.25
N ALA A 480 20.19 -7.99 -12.91
CA ALA A 480 21.45 -8.73 -12.96
C ALA A 480 22.09 -8.90 -11.57
N SER A 481 21.99 -7.89 -10.70
CA SER A 481 22.52 -7.95 -9.33
C SER A 481 21.78 -8.93 -8.41
N ARG A 482 20.49 -9.20 -8.68
CA ARG A 482 19.66 -10.15 -7.92
C ARG A 482 19.92 -11.61 -8.26
N LEU A 483 20.54 -11.89 -9.41
CA LEU A 483 20.80 -13.25 -9.91
C LEU A 483 22.11 -13.85 -9.41
N ASP A 484 22.97 -13.08 -8.73
CA ASP A 484 24.27 -13.56 -8.25
C ASP A 484 24.29 -13.70 -6.72
N PRO A 485 24.12 -14.94 -6.22
CA PRO A 485 24.90 -15.41 -5.08
C PRO A 485 25.64 -16.68 -5.48
N THR A 486 26.96 -16.54 -5.68
CA THR A 486 27.87 -17.67 -5.86
C THR A 486 27.87 -18.61 -4.64
N GLN A 487 27.55 -19.89 -4.85
CA GLN A 487 28.51 -21.00 -4.69
C GLN A 487 27.94 -22.30 -5.29
N ARG A 488 28.76 -22.93 -6.15
CA ARG A 488 28.51 -24.22 -6.80
C ARG A 488 28.22 -25.32 -5.77
N ALA A 489 26.97 -25.77 -5.69
CA ALA A 489 26.61 -27.09 -5.19
C ALA A 489 26.08 -27.95 -6.35
N LYS A 490 26.39 -29.25 -6.32
CA LYS A 490 26.07 -30.24 -7.36
C LYS A 490 24.56 -30.32 -7.63
N PRO A 491 24.14 -30.66 -8.86
CA PRO A 491 22.73 -30.75 -9.21
C PRO A 491 22.08 -31.94 -8.50
N GLN A 492 21.27 -31.66 -7.47
CA GLN A 492 20.21 -32.56 -7.04
C GLN A 492 18.89 -31.94 -7.49
N ALA A 493 18.13 -32.73 -8.23
CA ALA A 493 16.88 -32.35 -8.85
C ALA A 493 15.83 -31.99 -7.79
N ALA A 494 15.50 -30.71 -7.72
CA ALA A 494 14.22 -30.18 -7.31
C ALA A 494 14.04 -28.87 -8.09
N ASP A 495 13.22 -28.93 -9.14
CA ASP A 495 12.83 -27.76 -9.93
C ASP A 495 12.06 -26.78 -9.03
N ALA A 496 12.75 -25.74 -8.59
CA ALA A 496 12.15 -24.49 -8.19
C ALA A 496 13.00 -23.38 -8.79
N ALA A 497 12.90 -23.22 -10.12
CA ALA A 497 13.34 -22.01 -10.79
C ALA A 497 12.65 -20.80 -10.11
N PRO A 498 13.33 -19.64 -9.97
CA PRO A 498 12.66 -18.42 -9.54
C PRO A 498 11.44 -18.18 -10.44
N PRO A 499 10.33 -17.59 -9.94
CA PRO A 499 9.17 -17.35 -10.78
C PRO A 499 9.59 -16.44 -11.93
N VAL A 500 9.83 -17.05 -13.08
CA VAL A 500 9.87 -16.37 -14.36
C VAL A 500 8.43 -15.88 -14.51
N TYR A 501 8.25 -14.57 -14.37
CA TYR A 501 6.96 -13.92 -14.56
C TYR A 501 6.32 -14.47 -15.83
N GLU A 502 5.16 -15.12 -15.70
CA GLU A 502 4.52 -15.81 -16.82
C GLU A 502 3.91 -14.74 -17.73
N VAL A 503 4.74 -14.21 -18.63
CA VAL A 503 4.31 -13.21 -19.61
C VAL A 503 3.37 -13.91 -20.60
N LEU A 504 2.10 -13.48 -20.60
CA LEU A 504 1.06 -14.06 -21.44
C LEU A 504 1.11 -13.45 -22.84
N SER A 505 0.65 -14.19 -23.85
CA SER A 505 0.24 -13.55 -25.10
C SER A 505 -0.95 -12.63 -24.82
N TYR A 506 -1.10 -11.54 -25.56
CA TYR A 506 -2.25 -10.64 -25.38
C TYR A 506 -3.60 -11.36 -25.54
N ASP A 507 -3.70 -12.34 -26.44
CA ASP A 507 -4.94 -13.12 -26.61
C ASP A 507 -5.24 -14.00 -25.38
N ASP A 508 -4.22 -14.60 -24.76
CA ASP A 508 -4.37 -15.34 -23.50
C ASP A 508 -4.74 -14.42 -22.34
N PHE A 509 -4.14 -13.24 -22.29
CA PHE A 509 -4.44 -12.19 -21.32
C PHE A 509 -5.90 -11.75 -21.40
N ILE A 510 -6.41 -11.41 -22.60
CA ILE A 510 -7.81 -11.01 -22.78
C ILE A 510 -8.75 -12.15 -22.38
N ARG A 511 -8.45 -13.40 -22.73
CA ARG A 511 -9.26 -14.56 -22.30
C ARG A 511 -9.32 -14.68 -20.79
N ALA A 512 -8.18 -14.61 -20.12
CA ALA A 512 -8.09 -14.72 -18.67
C ALA A 512 -8.79 -13.54 -17.96
N ARG A 513 -8.64 -12.33 -18.49
CA ARG A 513 -9.31 -11.11 -18.03
C ARG A 513 -10.82 -11.18 -18.17
N THR A 514 -11.33 -11.52 -19.36
CA THR A 514 -12.78 -11.65 -19.60
C THR A 514 -13.41 -12.71 -18.69
N HIS A 515 -12.70 -13.82 -18.44
CA HIS A 515 -13.15 -14.84 -17.50
C HIS A 515 -13.18 -14.33 -16.05
N ALA A 516 -12.18 -13.56 -15.61
CA ALA A 516 -12.17 -12.95 -14.27
C ALA A 516 -13.28 -11.89 -14.11
N ASN A 517 -13.46 -11.01 -15.10
CA ASN A 517 -14.53 -10.02 -15.13
C ASN A 517 -15.92 -10.67 -15.09
N GLY A 518 -16.11 -11.78 -15.80
CA GLY A 518 -17.34 -12.58 -15.75
C GLY A 518 -17.63 -13.21 -14.38
N GLN A 519 -16.62 -13.33 -13.50
CA GLN A 519 -16.75 -13.76 -12.11
C GLN A 519 -16.86 -12.59 -11.11
N GLY A 520 -16.90 -11.34 -11.59
CA GLY A 520 -16.87 -10.14 -10.75
C GLY A 520 -15.54 -9.95 -10.01
N LYS A 521 -14.45 -10.57 -10.48
CA LYS A 521 -13.11 -10.44 -9.92
C LYS A 521 -12.29 -9.48 -10.77
N SER A 522 -11.62 -8.54 -10.14
CA SER A 522 -10.60 -7.69 -10.76
C SER A 522 -9.41 -8.55 -11.23
N PHE A 523 -9.07 -8.46 -12.51
CA PHE A 523 -7.97 -9.23 -13.10
C PHE A 523 -6.62 -8.59 -12.76
N GLY A 524 -5.74 -9.32 -12.08
CA GLY A 524 -4.34 -8.90 -11.90
C GLY A 524 -4.15 -7.52 -11.27
N LEU A 525 -4.79 -7.23 -10.14
CA LEU A 525 -4.68 -5.98 -9.36
C LEU A 525 -3.23 -5.65 -8.95
N TYR A 526 -2.38 -5.10 -9.83
CA TYR A 526 -1.00 -4.71 -9.48
C TYR A 526 -0.11 -5.85 -8.94
N LEU A 527 -0.61 -7.10 -8.97
CA LEU A 527 0.03 -8.30 -8.45
C LEU A 527 1.16 -8.75 -9.38
N ASN A 528 1.08 -8.42 -10.66
CA ASN A 528 2.09 -8.85 -11.63
C ASN A 528 2.80 -7.69 -12.30
N SER A 529 2.24 -6.46 -12.25
CA SER A 529 2.97 -5.29 -12.75
C SER A 529 4.19 -4.95 -11.92
N SER A 530 5.28 -4.66 -12.61
CA SER A 530 6.32 -3.79 -12.09
C SER A 530 5.85 -2.33 -12.17
N ASN A 531 5.04 -1.87 -11.20
CA ASN A 531 4.64 -0.46 -11.10
C ASN A 531 5.83 0.52 -11.00
N ASP A 532 7.01 -0.01 -10.67
CA ASP A 532 8.29 0.68 -10.63
C ASP A 532 9.08 0.62 -11.96
N SER A 533 8.52 0.00 -13.00
CA SER A 533 9.17 -0.08 -14.31
C SER A 533 9.19 1.25 -15.04
N ALA A 534 10.19 1.40 -15.89
CA ALA A 534 10.38 2.55 -16.74
C ALA A 534 9.12 2.82 -17.58
N ALA A 535 8.49 1.76 -18.10
CA ALA A 535 7.25 1.85 -18.87
C ALA A 535 6.08 2.41 -18.04
N SER A 536 5.93 1.99 -16.78
CA SER A 536 4.86 2.46 -15.89
C SER A 536 5.01 3.95 -15.56
N LEU A 537 6.24 4.37 -15.21
CA LEU A 537 6.55 5.75 -14.87
C LEU A 537 6.33 6.70 -16.06
N ILE A 538 6.77 6.28 -17.25
CA ILE A 538 6.58 7.08 -18.47
C ILE A 538 5.11 7.12 -18.87
N SER A 539 4.36 6.01 -18.82
CA SER A 539 2.92 6.04 -19.18
C SER A 539 2.13 6.99 -18.28
N ALA A 540 2.42 7.00 -16.97
CA ALA A 540 1.82 7.94 -16.02
C ALA A 540 2.15 9.41 -16.37
N CYS A 541 3.40 9.71 -16.71
CA CYS A 541 3.84 11.04 -17.16
C CYS A 541 3.06 11.47 -18.42
N LEU A 542 2.95 10.59 -19.44
CA LEU A 542 2.23 10.90 -20.68
C LEU A 542 0.74 11.14 -20.44
N ASN A 543 0.11 10.38 -19.53
CA ASN A 543 -1.30 10.58 -19.16
C ASN A 543 -1.52 11.93 -18.46
N GLN A 544 -0.60 12.33 -17.59
CA GLN A 544 -0.63 13.64 -16.93
C GLN A 544 -0.55 14.78 -17.96
N MET A 545 0.31 14.67 -18.97
CA MET A 545 0.50 15.71 -20.00
C MET A 545 -0.74 15.94 -20.88
N ILE A 546 -1.57 14.91 -21.07
CA ILE A 546 -2.84 15.01 -21.81
C ILE A 546 -4.04 15.26 -20.89
N GLY A 547 -3.83 15.43 -19.58
CA GLY A 547 -4.89 15.74 -18.61
C GLY A 547 -5.82 14.56 -18.29
N LEU A 548 -5.36 13.31 -18.47
CA LEU A 548 -6.08 12.11 -18.04
C LEU A 548 -5.90 11.79 -16.55
N VAL A 549 -4.91 12.42 -15.93
CA VAL A 549 -4.58 12.23 -14.52
C VAL A 549 -4.63 13.60 -13.88
N GLY A 550 -5.53 13.78 -12.91
CA GLY A 550 -5.63 15.00 -12.12
C GLY A 550 -4.32 15.31 -11.38
N PRO A 551 -4.09 16.57 -10.99
CA PRO A 551 -2.82 17.05 -10.43
C PRO A 551 -2.38 16.42 -9.09
N ASP A 552 -3.16 15.51 -8.51
CA ASP A 552 -3.04 15.11 -7.08
C ASP A 552 -2.36 13.75 -6.82
N LEU A 553 -1.71 13.09 -7.79
CA LEU A 553 -1.24 11.71 -7.54
C LEU A 553 0.02 11.57 -6.68
N ARG A 554 0.83 12.63 -6.48
CA ARG A 554 2.09 12.54 -5.68
C ARG A 554 2.52 13.84 -5.01
N GLY A 555 2.33 14.98 -5.68
CA GLY A 555 2.98 16.24 -5.33
C GLY A 555 2.54 16.83 -3.98
N MET A 556 1.24 16.84 -3.70
CA MET A 556 0.70 17.48 -2.49
C MET A 556 0.90 16.61 -1.24
N GLU A 557 0.65 15.29 -1.33
CA GLU A 557 0.82 14.39 -0.18
C GLU A 557 2.29 14.23 0.24
N ASP A 558 3.23 13.98 -0.68
CA ASP A 558 4.64 13.86 -0.29
C ASP A 558 5.17 15.22 0.25
N GLN A 559 4.68 16.38 -0.22
CA GLN A 559 5.02 17.70 0.36
C GLN A 559 4.48 17.87 1.78
N ASP A 560 3.20 17.54 2.02
CA ASP A 560 2.58 17.59 3.35
C ASP A 560 3.27 16.62 4.32
N ILE A 561 3.57 15.41 3.86
CA ILE A 561 4.28 14.38 4.64
C ILE A 561 5.71 14.86 4.97
N ASN A 562 6.40 15.46 3.99
CA ASN A 562 7.73 16.02 4.23
C ASN A 562 7.67 17.22 5.19
N ALA A 563 6.64 18.06 5.11
CA ALA A 563 6.43 19.16 6.04
C ALA A 563 6.18 18.64 7.47
N LEU A 564 5.34 17.61 7.63
CA LEU A 564 5.09 16.92 8.90
C LEU A 564 6.37 16.25 9.44
N GLY A 565 7.14 15.59 8.57
CA GLY A 565 8.41 14.96 8.93
C GLY A 565 9.54 15.94 9.25
N ALA A 566 9.49 17.16 8.72
CA ALA A 566 10.44 18.24 9.02
C ALA A 566 10.21 18.88 10.41
N ILE A 567 9.04 18.63 11.03
CA ILE A 567 8.76 19.00 12.42
C ILE A 567 9.34 17.91 13.34
N ASP A 568 10.67 17.72 13.31
CA ASP A 568 11.38 16.95 14.33
C ASP A 568 11.76 17.87 15.49
N PHE A 569 11.37 17.53 16.72
CA PHE A 569 11.71 18.25 17.96
C PHE A 569 13.20 18.09 18.36
N ARG A 570 14.09 17.82 17.42
CA ARG A 570 15.53 17.76 17.62
C ARG A 570 16.24 18.62 16.58
N ASN A 571 16.58 19.81 17.06
CA ASN A 571 17.62 20.72 16.57
C ASN A 571 17.35 21.43 15.23
N THR A 572 17.13 22.74 15.40
CA THR A 572 17.36 23.85 14.46
C THR A 572 18.69 23.77 13.74
N GLU A 573 18.67 23.89 12.41
CA GLU A 573 19.55 24.79 11.65
C GLU A 573 18.89 25.11 10.28
N PRO A 574 18.56 26.39 10.00
CA PRO A 574 18.01 26.79 8.71
C PRO A 574 19.13 26.83 7.65
N GLN A 575 18.93 26.12 6.53
CA GLN A 575 19.74 26.36 5.33
C GLN A 575 19.28 27.68 4.69
N SER A 576 20.23 28.60 4.57
CA SER A 576 20.09 29.93 3.99
C SER A 576 19.64 29.89 2.54
N ALA A 577 18.61 30.67 2.24
CA ALA A 577 18.32 31.18 0.91
C ALA A 577 19.22 32.40 0.65
N ASP A 578 20.00 32.34 -0.44
CA ASP A 578 20.42 33.50 -1.24
C ASP A 578 21.17 32.94 -2.46
N ASP A 579 20.66 33.17 -3.66
CA ASP A 579 21.28 34.16 -4.54
C ASP A 579 20.38 34.43 -5.77
N SER A 580 19.86 35.65 -5.86
CA SER A 580 19.21 36.18 -7.05
C SER A 580 19.90 37.48 -7.46
N GLY A 581 20.57 37.43 -8.61
CA GLY A 581 20.53 38.50 -9.61
C GLY A 581 21.63 39.57 -9.60
N SER A 582 22.47 39.53 -10.64
CA SER A 582 22.88 40.67 -11.50
C SER A 582 23.80 40.08 -12.58
N GLY A 583 23.72 40.35 -13.88
CA GLY A 583 23.31 41.55 -14.60
C GLY A 583 24.55 42.10 -15.29
N ASP A 584 24.77 41.81 -16.58
CA ASP A 584 25.56 42.67 -17.47
C ASP A 584 25.35 42.35 -18.95
N ALA A 585 25.47 43.41 -19.75
CA ALA A 585 24.90 43.57 -21.09
C ALA A 585 25.96 43.69 -22.21
N TYR A 586 25.44 43.55 -23.44
CA TYR A 586 25.87 44.12 -24.75
C TYR A 586 26.56 43.25 -25.83
N ALA A 587 25.96 43.38 -27.03
CA ALA A 587 26.44 43.22 -28.42
C ALA A 587 26.68 41.77 -28.93
N ASP A 588 26.22 41.33 -30.10
CA ASP A 588 26.01 42.01 -31.39
C ASP A 588 24.86 41.39 -32.22
N SER A 589 24.20 42.23 -33.00
CA SER A 589 23.09 41.92 -33.90
C SER A 589 23.56 41.52 -35.31
N VAL A 590 23.32 40.26 -35.73
CA VAL A 590 23.35 39.80 -37.13
C VAL A 590 22.30 38.67 -37.30
N PRO A 591 21.63 38.52 -38.47
CA PRO A 591 20.18 38.43 -38.59
C PRO A 591 19.57 37.11 -38.06
N GLN A 592 18.70 37.24 -37.09
CA GLN A 592 18.05 36.17 -36.30
C GLN A 592 17.24 35.15 -37.12
N SER A 593 16.88 35.45 -38.38
CA SER A 593 16.04 34.57 -39.21
C SER A 593 16.77 33.35 -39.80
N ARG A 594 18.09 33.42 -40.05
CA ARG A 594 18.88 32.29 -40.59
C ARG A 594 19.34 31.31 -39.51
N MET A 595 19.77 31.81 -38.35
CA MET A 595 20.17 30.97 -37.21
C MET A 595 18.98 30.22 -36.59
N LEU A 596 17.78 30.82 -36.61
CA LEU A 596 16.56 30.15 -36.15
C LEU A 596 16.14 29.01 -37.09
N SER A 597 16.27 29.16 -38.42
CA SER A 597 15.99 28.06 -39.34
C SER A 597 17.01 26.94 -39.23
N GLU A 598 18.30 27.25 -39.05
CA GLU A 598 19.35 26.23 -38.87
C GLU A 598 19.17 25.45 -37.56
N ARG A 599 18.81 26.13 -36.45
CA ARG A 599 18.47 25.46 -35.18
C ARG A 599 17.18 24.64 -35.29
N SER A 600 16.15 25.15 -35.98
CA SER A 600 14.90 24.42 -36.19
C SER A 600 15.10 23.19 -37.09
N HIS A 601 15.91 23.29 -38.15
CA HIS A 601 16.31 22.17 -38.99
C HIS A 601 17.15 21.15 -38.23
N ALA A 602 18.08 21.60 -37.37
CA ALA A 602 18.87 20.70 -36.51
C ALA A 602 17.98 19.92 -35.52
N THR A 603 16.95 20.55 -34.94
CA THR A 603 15.98 19.89 -34.05
C THR A 603 15.04 18.97 -34.84
N ALA A 604 14.57 19.36 -36.02
CA ALA A 604 13.77 18.51 -36.92
C ALA A 604 14.53 17.23 -37.33
N LYS A 605 15.83 17.37 -37.62
CA LYS A 605 16.71 16.25 -37.93
C LYS A 605 16.86 15.28 -36.75
N LYS A 606 16.97 15.79 -35.51
CA LYS A 606 17.01 14.95 -34.30
C LYS A 606 15.74 14.11 -34.14
N PHE A 607 14.55 14.66 -34.45
CA PHE A 607 13.31 13.87 -34.44
C PHE A 607 13.32 12.76 -35.50
N GLN A 608 13.82 13.03 -36.71
CA GLN A 608 13.97 12.00 -37.75
C GLN A 608 14.99 10.93 -37.35
N GLU A 609 16.11 11.31 -36.74
CA GLU A 609 17.12 10.39 -36.21
C GLU A 609 16.51 9.50 -35.12
N ALA A 610 15.69 10.05 -34.21
CA ALA A 610 14.97 9.27 -33.21
C ALA A 610 13.99 8.25 -33.82
N VAL A 611 13.20 8.66 -34.82
CA VAL A 611 12.29 7.77 -35.56
C VAL A 611 13.07 6.67 -36.29
N THR A 612 14.21 7.01 -36.91
CA THR A 612 15.04 6.05 -37.66
C THR A 612 15.77 5.09 -36.73
N ALA A 613 16.20 5.55 -35.54
CA ALA A 613 16.74 4.71 -34.49
C ALA A 613 15.70 3.71 -33.99
N PHE A 614 14.45 4.16 -33.80
CA PHE A 614 13.34 3.28 -33.43
C PHE A 614 13.04 2.24 -34.51
N GLU A 615 12.97 2.63 -35.80
CA GLU A 615 12.80 1.68 -36.91
C GLU A 615 13.92 0.62 -36.96
N SER A 616 15.16 1.03 -36.70
CA SER A 616 16.30 0.11 -36.67
C SER A 616 16.18 -0.88 -35.50
N ARG A 617 15.70 -0.41 -34.34
CA ARG A 617 15.39 -1.25 -33.18
C ARG A 617 14.26 -2.23 -33.47
N CYS A 618 13.16 -1.79 -34.10
CA CYS A 618 12.06 -2.68 -34.51
C CYS A 618 12.54 -3.78 -35.48
N LYS A 619 13.40 -3.43 -36.45
CA LYS A 619 14.01 -4.41 -37.38
C LYS A 619 14.86 -5.45 -36.64
N ALA A 620 15.57 -5.07 -35.59
CA ALA A 620 16.34 -5.99 -34.75
C ALA A 620 15.46 -6.93 -33.90
N LEU A 621 14.21 -6.54 -33.66
CA LEU A 621 13.23 -7.29 -32.86
C LEU A 621 12.29 -8.18 -33.72
N VAL A 622 12.49 -8.24 -35.04
CA VAL A 622 11.66 -9.07 -35.93
C VAL A 622 11.78 -10.55 -35.56
N GLY A 623 10.66 -11.18 -35.22
CA GLY A 623 10.60 -12.58 -34.77
C GLY A 623 10.74 -12.77 -33.26
N MET A 624 10.95 -11.70 -32.50
CA MET A 624 10.96 -11.71 -31.03
C MET A 624 9.61 -11.24 -30.46
N LYS A 625 9.33 -11.61 -29.20
CA LYS A 625 8.16 -11.13 -28.46
C LYS A 625 8.29 -9.62 -28.18
N ILE A 626 7.24 -8.86 -28.42
CA ILE A 626 7.22 -7.40 -28.19
C ILE A 626 6.73 -7.15 -26.76
N THR A 627 7.50 -6.35 -26.02
CA THR A 627 7.20 -5.99 -24.62
C THR A 627 6.41 -4.69 -24.53
N THR A 628 5.75 -4.48 -23.39
CA THR A 628 4.96 -3.28 -23.07
C THR A 628 5.80 -1.99 -23.09
N SER A 629 7.10 -2.06 -22.76
CA SER A 629 8.00 -0.91 -22.90
C SER A 629 8.16 -0.38 -24.33
N GLU A 630 8.13 -1.25 -25.34
CA GLU A 630 8.22 -0.82 -26.75
C GLU A 630 6.94 -0.10 -27.20
N MET A 631 5.79 -0.50 -26.65
CA MET A 631 4.52 0.18 -26.90
C MET A 631 4.51 1.58 -26.27
N VAL A 632 5.00 1.71 -25.03
CA VAL A 632 5.16 3.00 -24.37
C VAL A 632 6.15 3.89 -25.14
N ARG A 633 7.29 3.34 -25.60
CA ARG A 633 8.27 4.08 -26.43
C ARG A 633 7.66 4.62 -27.72
N LEU A 634 6.86 3.82 -28.42
CA LEU A 634 6.16 4.25 -29.62
C LEU A 634 5.15 5.37 -29.32
N ARG A 635 4.42 5.24 -28.22
CA ARG A 635 3.49 6.27 -27.73
C ARG A 635 4.20 7.61 -27.46
N VAL A 636 5.34 7.58 -26.74
CA VAL A 636 6.17 8.76 -26.47
C VAL A 636 6.56 9.46 -27.78
N LEU A 637 7.10 8.71 -28.75
CA LEU A 637 7.55 9.29 -30.02
C LEU A 637 6.41 9.96 -30.80
N MET A 638 5.22 9.35 -30.81
CA MET A 638 4.05 9.94 -31.46
C MET A 638 3.58 11.23 -30.77
N GLN A 639 3.51 11.27 -29.44
CA GLN A 639 3.14 12.47 -28.70
C GLN A 639 4.16 13.61 -28.86
N ILE A 640 5.46 13.30 -28.87
CA ILE A 640 6.52 14.27 -29.17
C ILE A 640 6.32 14.86 -30.58
N VAL A 641 6.13 14.01 -31.60
CA VAL A 641 5.92 14.46 -32.99
C VAL A 641 4.68 15.35 -33.10
N LEU A 642 3.58 15.00 -32.43
CA LEU A 642 2.34 15.79 -32.42
C LEU A 642 2.50 17.12 -31.67
N SER A 643 3.25 17.16 -30.56
CA SER A 643 3.50 18.41 -29.84
C SER A 643 4.31 19.38 -30.71
N HIS A 644 5.29 18.91 -31.46
CA HIS A 644 6.09 19.78 -32.34
C HIS A 644 5.51 19.98 -33.75
N ALA A 645 4.30 19.47 -34.04
CA ALA A 645 3.66 19.59 -35.34
C ALA A 645 3.09 21.00 -35.59
N GLN A 646 3.29 21.50 -36.81
CA GLN A 646 2.71 22.75 -37.29
C GLN A 646 1.23 22.57 -37.65
N PRO A 647 0.40 23.60 -37.40
CA PRO A 647 -1.01 23.59 -37.74
C PRO A 647 -1.22 23.48 -39.25
N ILE A 648 -2.40 22.99 -39.63
CA ILE A 648 -2.78 22.84 -41.04
C ILE A 648 -2.88 24.22 -41.72
N GLU A 649 -3.35 25.24 -41.00
CA GLU A 649 -3.49 26.62 -41.49
C GLU A 649 -3.11 27.65 -40.39
N GLY A 650 -2.50 28.77 -40.78
CA GLY A 650 -2.23 29.92 -39.89
C GLY A 650 -0.83 30.03 -39.29
N SER A 651 -0.67 30.94 -38.31
CA SER A 651 0.60 31.19 -37.61
C SER A 651 0.90 30.08 -36.59
N PHE A 652 2.19 29.74 -36.48
CA PHE A 652 2.70 28.68 -35.59
C PHE A 652 3.65 29.24 -34.54
N SER A 653 3.75 28.57 -33.38
CA SER A 653 4.65 28.96 -32.29
C SER A 653 6.11 28.56 -32.58
N LEU A 654 7.06 29.16 -31.85
CA LEU A 654 8.49 28.83 -31.95
C LEU A 654 8.83 27.35 -31.63
N SER A 655 7.92 26.64 -30.94
CA SER A 655 8.05 25.22 -30.60
C SER A 655 7.49 24.27 -31.68
N GLN A 656 6.75 24.77 -32.67
CA GLN A 656 6.14 23.97 -33.76
C GLN A 656 7.04 23.93 -34.99
N ILE A 657 7.94 22.96 -35.00
CA ILE A 657 9.07 22.90 -35.92
C ILE A 657 8.82 21.94 -37.10
N LEU A 658 7.88 21.00 -36.96
CA LEU A 658 7.62 19.98 -37.96
C LEU A 658 6.48 20.41 -38.90
N PRO A 659 6.74 20.68 -40.19
CA PRO A 659 5.74 21.15 -41.13
C PRO A 659 4.86 20.02 -41.66
N VAL A 660 3.73 20.39 -42.28
CA VAL A 660 2.78 19.45 -42.92
C VAL A 660 3.38 18.73 -44.14
N TYR A 661 4.31 19.36 -44.86
CA TYR A 661 5.02 18.74 -45.99
C TYR A 661 6.42 19.34 -46.19
N THR A 662 7.43 18.47 -46.41
CA THR A 662 8.76 18.87 -46.90
C THR A 662 9.24 17.93 -48.00
N ALA A 663 10.10 18.43 -48.89
CA ALA A 663 10.81 17.59 -49.86
C ALA A 663 11.87 16.68 -49.17
N GLU A 664 12.44 17.14 -48.06
CA GLU A 664 13.49 16.45 -47.30
C GLU A 664 12.97 15.32 -46.40
N GLY A 665 11.64 15.22 -46.21
CA GLY A 665 11.00 14.14 -45.47
C GLY A 665 10.88 14.37 -43.96
N HIS A 666 11.07 15.60 -43.49
CA HIS A 666 10.88 16.02 -42.09
C HIS A 666 9.42 16.35 -41.74
N ASP A 667 8.47 16.00 -42.60
CA ASP A 667 7.05 16.29 -42.41
C ASP A 667 6.41 15.37 -41.37
N TRP A 668 5.68 15.96 -40.41
CA TRP A 668 5.09 15.22 -39.30
C TRP A 668 4.10 14.14 -39.76
N PRO A 669 3.27 14.29 -40.82
CA PRO A 669 2.37 13.21 -41.24
C PRO A 669 3.13 11.98 -41.75
N ARG A 670 4.30 12.18 -42.38
CA ARG A 670 5.17 11.08 -42.82
C ARG A 670 5.89 10.44 -41.65
N LEU A 671 6.33 11.21 -40.66
CA LEU A 671 6.93 10.65 -39.44
C LEU A 671 5.91 9.81 -38.65
N ILE A 672 4.68 10.29 -38.48
CA ILE A 672 3.58 9.52 -37.89
C ILE A 672 3.29 8.27 -38.72
N GLY A 673 3.16 8.39 -40.04
CA GLY A 673 2.96 7.23 -40.92
C GLY A 673 4.07 6.19 -40.83
N ARG A 674 5.34 6.61 -40.69
CA ARG A 674 6.49 5.71 -40.49
C ARG A 674 6.44 4.99 -39.15
N LEU A 675 6.13 5.71 -38.07
CA LEU A 675 5.95 5.14 -36.73
C LEU A 675 4.78 4.15 -36.70
N LEU A 676 3.63 4.51 -37.29
CA LEU A 676 2.47 3.63 -37.42
C LEU A 676 2.71 2.46 -38.39
N LEU A 677 3.66 2.56 -39.33
CA LEU A 677 4.07 1.40 -40.12
C LEU A 677 4.90 0.41 -39.29
N GLN A 678 5.64 0.92 -38.29
CA GLN A 678 6.29 0.09 -37.28
C GLN A 678 5.31 -0.44 -36.24
N HIS A 679 4.06 0.05 -36.23
CA HIS A 679 2.95 -0.59 -35.52
C HIS A 679 2.61 -1.90 -36.21
N PHE A 680 3.45 -2.90 -35.92
CA PHE A 680 3.30 -4.29 -36.26
C PHE A 680 2.84 -4.55 -37.71
N GLY A 681 3.76 -4.37 -38.67
CA GLY A 681 3.56 -4.45 -40.12
C GLY A 681 3.06 -5.77 -40.74
N ALA A 682 2.31 -6.61 -40.02
CA ALA A 682 1.50 -7.69 -40.58
C ALA A 682 0.30 -7.95 -39.66
N THR A 683 -0.90 -7.52 -40.05
CA THR A 683 -2.29 -7.99 -39.72
C THR A 683 -2.66 -8.57 -38.33
N ARG A 684 -1.73 -8.71 -37.37
CA ARG A 684 -1.79 -9.50 -36.13
C ARG A 684 -0.85 -8.89 -35.08
N ALA A 685 -0.94 -7.58 -34.96
CA ALA A 685 -0.10 -6.74 -34.12
C ALA A 685 0.01 -7.19 -32.66
N LEU A 686 -1.15 -7.27 -32.04
CA LEU A 686 -1.29 -7.62 -30.65
C LEU A 686 -1.01 -9.10 -30.39
N GLN A 687 -1.00 -9.97 -31.42
CA GLN A 687 -0.73 -11.40 -31.24
C GLN A 687 0.71 -11.69 -30.80
N ASN A 688 1.64 -10.80 -31.15
CA ASN A 688 3.05 -10.90 -30.73
C ASN A 688 3.36 -10.04 -29.50
N LEU A 689 2.39 -9.26 -29.02
CA LEU A 689 2.51 -8.51 -27.78
C LEU A 689 2.42 -9.49 -26.61
N THR A 690 3.40 -9.41 -25.74
CA THR A 690 3.37 -10.14 -24.48
C THR A 690 3.21 -9.15 -23.35
N VAL A 691 2.18 -9.37 -22.55
CA VAL A 691 1.77 -8.48 -21.45
C VAL A 691 1.90 -9.21 -20.12
N GLU A 692 2.21 -8.44 -19.08
CA GLU A 692 2.08 -8.94 -17.72
C GLU A 692 0.58 -9.12 -17.40
N PRO A 693 0.18 -10.14 -16.63
CA PRO A 693 -1.21 -10.36 -16.26
C PRO A 693 -1.68 -9.33 -15.22
N ASP A 694 -1.89 -8.10 -15.70
CA ASP A 694 -2.23 -6.91 -14.93
C ASP A 694 -3.21 -5.99 -15.69
N GLU A 695 -4.23 -5.45 -15.01
CA GLU A 695 -5.24 -4.58 -15.64
C GLU A 695 -4.63 -3.29 -16.20
N SER A 696 -3.55 -2.78 -15.61
CA SER A 696 -2.86 -1.58 -16.11
C SER A 696 -2.23 -1.79 -17.50
N GLU A 697 -1.93 -3.03 -17.88
CA GLU A 697 -1.44 -3.34 -19.22
C GLU A 697 -2.54 -3.22 -20.28
N GLN A 698 -3.78 -3.58 -19.94
CA GLN A 698 -4.92 -3.32 -20.83
C GLN A 698 -5.11 -1.82 -21.05
N GLN A 699 -5.04 -1.02 -19.99
CA GLN A 699 -5.17 0.43 -20.09
C GLN A 699 -4.10 1.02 -21.00
N ARG A 700 -2.84 0.59 -20.87
CA ARG A 700 -1.76 1.03 -21.78
C ARG A 700 -2.03 0.68 -23.23
N VAL A 701 -2.59 -0.50 -23.49
CA VAL A 701 -2.99 -0.89 -24.85
C VAL A 701 -4.08 0.04 -25.37
N LEU A 702 -5.09 0.36 -24.57
CA LEU A 702 -6.16 1.29 -24.93
C LEU A 702 -5.63 2.72 -25.14
N GLU A 703 -4.77 3.22 -24.26
CA GLU A 703 -4.09 4.52 -24.35
C GLU A 703 -3.28 4.63 -25.66
N TYR A 704 -2.54 3.58 -25.98
CA TYR A 704 -1.77 3.48 -27.21
C TYR A 704 -2.67 3.49 -28.45
N LEU A 705 -3.73 2.69 -28.47
CA LEU A 705 -4.65 2.58 -29.60
C LEU A 705 -5.44 3.87 -29.82
N ALA A 706 -5.87 4.54 -28.76
CA ALA A 706 -6.55 5.82 -28.82
C ALA A 706 -5.65 6.88 -29.47
N LEU A 707 -4.40 7.01 -29.00
CA LEU A 707 -3.44 7.93 -29.60
C LEU A 707 -3.11 7.57 -31.06
N SER A 708 -2.98 6.29 -31.38
CA SER A 708 -2.67 5.82 -32.74
C SER A 708 -3.78 6.15 -33.72
N ASN A 709 -5.04 5.88 -33.36
CA ASN A 709 -6.20 6.23 -34.16
C ASN A 709 -6.32 7.74 -34.35
N TRP A 710 -6.12 8.50 -33.27
CA TRP A 710 -6.19 9.95 -33.31
C TRP A 710 -5.09 10.53 -34.22
N ALA A 711 -3.84 10.10 -34.04
CA ALA A 711 -2.69 10.56 -34.81
C ALA A 711 -2.81 10.21 -36.31
N ALA A 712 -3.31 9.01 -36.63
CA ALA A 712 -3.53 8.58 -38.01
C ALA A 712 -4.58 9.45 -38.72
N LYS A 713 -5.71 9.72 -38.06
CA LYS A 713 -6.77 10.61 -38.57
C LYS A 713 -6.27 12.04 -38.74
N ALA A 714 -5.52 12.55 -37.77
CA ALA A 714 -4.90 13.87 -37.84
C ALA A 714 -3.92 13.98 -39.02
N ALA A 715 -3.03 12.99 -39.19
CA ALA A 715 -2.07 12.96 -40.30
C ALA A 715 -2.77 12.90 -41.66
N HIS A 716 -3.84 12.10 -41.79
CA HIS A 716 -4.63 12.03 -43.03
C HIS A 716 -5.35 13.34 -43.34
N ALA A 717 -5.93 14.01 -42.35
CA ALA A 717 -6.55 15.32 -42.52
C ALA A 717 -5.54 16.36 -43.02
N ALA A 718 -4.33 16.41 -42.43
CA ALA A 718 -3.27 17.32 -42.83
C ALA A 718 -2.72 17.07 -44.26
N VAL A 719 -2.64 15.80 -44.67
CA VAL A 719 -2.21 15.42 -46.03
C VAL A 719 -3.33 15.65 -47.05
N SER A 720 -4.59 15.62 -46.62
CA SER A 720 -5.76 15.85 -47.47
C SER A 720 -5.92 17.32 -47.88
N THR A 721 -5.52 18.25 -47.02
CA THR A 721 -5.50 19.69 -47.30
C THR A 721 -4.28 20.12 -48.14
N ASN A 722 -3.14 19.44 -48.03
CA ASN A 722 -1.93 19.78 -48.78
C ASN A 722 -1.79 19.01 -50.10
N LYS A 723 -1.88 19.72 -51.24
CA LYS A 723 -1.77 19.13 -52.59
C LYS A 723 -0.43 18.42 -52.86
N LYS A 724 0.67 18.84 -52.23
CA LYS A 724 2.01 18.25 -52.46
C LYS A 724 2.22 16.92 -51.75
N ALA A 725 1.39 16.60 -50.76
CA ALA A 725 1.50 15.39 -49.96
C ALA A 725 0.67 14.20 -50.49
N HIS A 726 0.13 14.31 -51.71
CA HIS A 726 -0.83 13.33 -52.28
C HIS A 726 -0.33 11.87 -52.24
N SER A 727 0.98 11.64 -52.38
CA SER A 727 1.59 10.30 -52.32
C SER A 727 1.43 9.59 -50.96
N LEU A 728 1.17 10.33 -49.89
CA LEU A 728 1.01 9.80 -48.53
C LEU A 728 -0.45 9.42 -48.19
N ARG A 729 -1.44 9.82 -49.01
CA ARG A 729 -2.87 9.60 -48.71
C ARG A 729 -3.26 8.13 -48.67
N VAL A 730 -3.01 7.42 -49.77
CA VAL A 730 -3.41 6.00 -49.91
C VAL A 730 -2.73 5.10 -48.86
N PRO A 731 -1.43 5.26 -48.54
CA PRO A 731 -0.81 4.52 -47.44
C PRO A 731 -1.46 4.80 -46.07
N LEU A 732 -1.77 6.06 -45.76
CA LEU A 732 -2.39 6.43 -44.49
C LEU A 732 -3.83 5.91 -44.38
N GLU A 733 -4.61 5.96 -45.46
CA GLU A 733 -5.98 5.40 -45.50
C GLU A 733 -5.99 3.91 -45.17
N ARG A 734 -5.08 3.14 -45.77
CA ARG A 734 -4.94 1.70 -45.49
C ARG A 734 -4.59 1.45 -44.03
N LEU A 735 -3.66 2.23 -43.46
CA LEU A 735 -3.29 2.13 -42.05
C LEU A 735 -4.48 2.43 -41.13
N ILE A 736 -5.26 3.48 -41.42
CA ILE A 736 -6.44 3.85 -40.63
C ILE A 736 -7.48 2.71 -40.64
N THR A 737 -7.75 2.11 -41.80
CA THR A 737 -8.70 0.99 -41.90
C THR A 737 -8.27 -0.17 -41.01
N THR A 738 -7.01 -0.60 -41.12
CA THR A 738 -6.48 -1.71 -40.30
C THR A 738 -6.48 -1.39 -38.80
N LEU A 739 -6.09 -0.17 -38.41
CA LEU A 739 -6.12 0.27 -37.01
C LEU A 739 -7.54 0.30 -36.44
N THR A 740 -8.50 0.77 -37.23
CA THR A 740 -9.91 0.86 -36.81
C THR A 740 -10.51 -0.53 -36.60
N GLU A 741 -10.26 -1.47 -37.52
CA GLU A 741 -10.70 -2.87 -37.39
C GLU A 741 -10.14 -3.54 -36.14
N GLN A 742 -8.84 -3.37 -35.86
CA GLN A 742 -8.20 -3.92 -34.66
C GLN A 742 -8.75 -3.31 -33.37
N THR A 743 -8.93 -1.99 -33.36
CA THR A 743 -9.46 -1.27 -32.19
C THR A 743 -10.88 -1.72 -31.89
N GLN A 744 -11.73 -1.83 -32.91
CA GLN A 744 -13.11 -2.26 -32.74
C GLN A 744 -13.21 -3.71 -32.23
N ALA A 745 -12.31 -4.59 -32.69
CA ALA A 745 -12.26 -5.97 -32.19
C ALA A 745 -11.99 -6.03 -30.67
N ILE A 746 -11.08 -5.20 -30.16
CA ILE A 746 -10.75 -5.15 -28.72
C ILE A 746 -11.87 -4.51 -27.90
N LEU A 747 -12.36 -3.36 -28.37
CA LEU A 747 -13.39 -2.60 -27.67
C LEU A 747 -14.73 -3.34 -27.59
N SER A 748 -15.02 -4.23 -28.55
CA SER A 748 -16.28 -5.00 -28.57
C SER A 748 -16.46 -5.98 -27.40
N VAL A 749 -15.42 -6.22 -26.60
CA VAL A 749 -15.42 -7.23 -25.53
C VAL A 749 -15.90 -6.69 -24.19
N VAL A 750 -15.62 -5.42 -23.86
CA VAL A 750 -15.88 -4.83 -22.54
C VAL A 750 -16.38 -3.39 -22.70
N GLU A 751 -17.55 -3.05 -22.15
CA GLU A 751 -18.13 -1.70 -22.23
C GLU A 751 -17.28 -0.63 -21.52
N ASP A 752 -16.69 -0.97 -20.36
CA ASP A 752 -15.79 -0.07 -19.61
C ASP A 752 -14.56 0.34 -20.45
N ASP A 753 -14.02 -0.55 -21.29
CA ASP A 753 -12.90 -0.25 -22.19
C ASP A 753 -13.29 0.79 -23.25
N CYS A 754 -14.54 0.74 -23.75
CA CYS A 754 -15.07 1.74 -24.67
C CYS A 754 -15.18 3.12 -24.02
N ALA A 755 -15.69 3.18 -22.78
CA ALA A 755 -15.81 4.43 -22.04
C ALA A 755 -14.44 5.08 -21.84
N TYR A 756 -13.46 4.30 -21.37
CA TYR A 756 -12.09 4.77 -21.16
C TYR A 756 -11.41 5.21 -22.46
N PHE A 757 -11.58 4.46 -23.55
CA PHE A 757 -11.05 4.83 -24.87
C PHE A 757 -11.62 6.16 -25.38
N ASN A 758 -12.93 6.38 -25.21
CA ASN A 758 -13.60 7.62 -25.61
C ASN A 758 -13.11 8.82 -24.80
N GLU A 759 -12.88 8.62 -23.50
CA GLU A 759 -12.33 9.65 -22.61
C GLU A 759 -10.92 10.08 -23.04
N ILE A 760 -10.02 9.13 -23.30
CA ILE A 760 -8.68 9.42 -23.84
C ILE A 760 -8.78 10.20 -25.14
N THR A 761 -9.66 9.78 -26.04
CA THR A 761 -9.87 10.45 -27.33
C THR A 761 -10.34 11.90 -27.14
N GLY A 762 -11.25 12.15 -26.19
CA GLY A 762 -11.70 13.50 -25.85
C GLY A 762 -10.59 14.37 -25.28
N LYS A 763 -9.72 13.83 -24.43
CA LYS A 763 -8.55 14.53 -23.89
C LYS A 763 -7.51 14.87 -24.95
N LEU A 764 -7.28 13.96 -25.91
CA LEU A 764 -6.42 14.21 -27.07
C LEU A 764 -6.98 15.33 -27.96
N ASP A 765 -8.30 15.39 -28.14
CA ASP A 765 -8.96 16.49 -28.85
C ASP A 765 -8.69 17.83 -28.16
N VAL A 766 -8.93 17.93 -26.84
CA VAL A 766 -8.65 19.15 -26.07
C VAL A 766 -7.18 19.56 -26.15
N ARG A 767 -6.25 18.59 -26.12
CA ARG A 767 -4.81 18.86 -26.12
C ARG A 767 -4.27 19.31 -27.48
N PHE A 768 -4.70 18.67 -28.57
CA PHE A 768 -4.02 18.80 -29.87
C PHE A 768 -4.90 19.37 -30.99
N LYS A 769 -6.23 19.22 -30.95
CA LYS A 769 -7.11 19.60 -32.07
C LYS A 769 -7.05 21.10 -32.36
N ASP A 770 -7.21 21.93 -31.33
CA ASP A 770 -7.16 23.40 -31.45
C ASP A 770 -5.76 23.88 -31.85
N ARG A 771 -4.71 23.21 -31.36
CA ARG A 771 -3.30 23.54 -31.64
C ARG A 771 -2.89 23.21 -33.08
N LEU A 772 -3.45 22.15 -33.66
CA LEU A 772 -3.20 21.73 -35.04
C LEU A 772 -4.21 22.31 -36.05
N ARG A 773 -5.29 22.93 -35.56
CA ARG A 773 -6.40 23.48 -36.36
C ARG A 773 -6.99 22.41 -37.29
N LEU A 774 -7.33 21.28 -36.69
CA LEU A 774 -7.89 20.09 -37.34
C LEU A 774 -9.42 20.14 -37.50
#